data_AF-A0A7J7ZB95-F1
#
_entry.id   AF-A0A7J7ZB95-F1
#
_cell.length_a   1.000
_cell.length_b   1.000
_cell.length_c   1.000
_cell.angle_alpha   90.00
_cell.angle_beta   90.00
_cell.angle_gamma   90.00
#
_symmetry.space_group_name_H-M   'P 1'
#
loop_
_entity.id
_entity.type
_entity.pdbx_description
1 polymer ?
#
loop_
_entity_poly.entity_id
_entity_poly.type
_entity_poly.pdbx_seq_one_letter_code
_entity_poly.pdbx_strand_id
1 'polypeptide(L)'
;MKWVVSIFLIFLLNITKSRTMHSNAYGIASILDSSPCSAEVNLADLATIFFAQFVQEATYKEVDKMVKDVLTVIEKPTDGEQPTGCLENQLSAFLEEICHEKEIPEKYGLSDCCSRREEERHNCLLAHKKASHTSIPPFQIPEPVTRCKAYEENRETFMNRCIYEIARRNPFLYAPTVLSLASHYDKIIPPCCKAENAVECFQTKAAPITKELRESSLLNQHICSVMKNFGPRTFHAITITKLSQKFSKANFTEIQKLVLDVSHVHEECCRGNVLECLQDGGKIMSYICSQQDTLSSKITECCKLPILELGQCIIHAENDDKPEGLSPTLKGFLGERDFNQFSSREKDLLMARFTYEYSRRHTKLAVPVILRVAKGYQELLEKCSQSENPLECQDKGEEELEKYIQESQALAKRSCGLFQKLGEYYLQNAFLVAYTKKAPQLTPSELMASTRKMATAAATCCQLSEDKQLACGEGAADLIIGQLCIRHEETPINPGVGQCCTSSYANRRPCFSSLVVDETYVPPPFSDDKFIFHKDLCQAQGVALQTMKQQFLINLVKQKPQITEEQLEAVIADFSALLEKCCQGEEQEVCFAEELYLYEVSRRNLFVFTPTLLTVTVRFEEITKTRCREQDKANCFQTKAQPVIQYLKALSSYQKTVCGAYWKFEPQVLKSLSIAVLSQKFPKIEFKELTSLLEDVSSKYDGCCEGNVVLCTRDGSKVMSYICLKQDSMSGKIKDCCEKKIPEDGEFLSEYSRRHPELSTPELLRMARVHDDLLKECCNVENAPDCYSDAGLKLADKSQAI
;
A
#
# COMPACT_ATOMS: atom_id res chain seq x y z
N MET A 1 -9.16 -72.88 24.94
CA MET A 1 -9.27 -71.81 25.97
C MET A 1 -7.89 -71.62 26.56
N LYS A 2 -7.18 -70.50 26.59
CA LYS A 2 -7.33 -69.07 26.21
C LYS A 2 -5.85 -68.61 26.09
N TRP A 3 -5.40 -68.03 24.97
CA TRP A 3 -5.33 -66.59 24.69
C TRP A 3 -4.51 -65.75 25.69
N VAL A 4 -3.62 -64.93 25.11
CA VAL A 4 -2.93 -63.73 25.63
C VAL A 4 -1.58 -63.94 26.33
N VAL A 5 -0.49 -64.10 25.57
CA VAL A 5 0.82 -63.42 25.81
C VAL A 5 1.61 -63.43 24.49
N SER A 6 1.48 -62.42 23.62
CA SER A 6 2.47 -62.09 22.56
C SER A 6 2.15 -60.76 21.84
N ILE A 7 1.69 -59.74 22.59
CA ILE A 7 1.53 -58.38 22.08
C ILE A 7 2.14 -57.45 23.13
N PHE A 8 3.47 -57.34 23.22
CA PHE A 8 4.14 -56.22 23.92
C PHE A 8 5.62 -56.04 23.53
N LEU A 9 6.06 -56.58 22.38
CA LEU A 9 7.46 -56.48 21.92
C LEU A 9 7.60 -55.82 20.53
N ILE A 10 6.62 -55.00 20.11
CA ILE A 10 6.67 -54.24 18.84
C ILE A 10 6.73 -52.71 19.07
N PHE A 11 6.64 -52.22 20.32
CA PHE A 11 6.61 -50.77 20.62
C PHE A 11 7.95 -50.14 21.05
N LEU A 12 9.09 -50.77 20.76
CA LEU A 12 10.43 -50.21 20.99
C LEU A 12 11.31 -50.24 19.74
N LEU A 13 10.70 -50.06 18.57
CA LEU A 13 11.43 -49.52 17.43
C LEU A 13 11.30 -48.01 17.54
N ASN A 14 12.33 -47.37 18.09
CA ASN A 14 12.60 -45.97 17.76
C ASN A 14 12.57 -45.89 16.24
N ILE A 15 11.54 -45.24 15.70
CA ILE A 15 11.56 -44.78 14.33
C ILE A 15 12.56 -43.62 14.37
N THR A 16 13.86 -43.92 14.39
CA THR A 16 14.81 -43.06 13.69
C THR A 16 14.29 -43.06 12.27
N LYS A 17 13.71 -41.92 11.89
CA LYS A 17 13.29 -41.64 10.52
C LYS A 17 14.58 -41.56 9.71
N SER A 18 15.15 -42.74 9.41
CA SER A 18 16.19 -42.95 8.43
C SER A 18 15.80 -42.15 7.22
N ARG A 19 16.70 -41.28 6.74
CA ARG A 19 16.60 -40.48 5.51
C ARG A 19 15.48 -41.06 4.65
N THR A 20 14.30 -40.46 4.69
CA THR A 20 13.23 -40.87 3.79
C THR A 20 13.84 -40.79 2.41
N MET A 21 14.05 -41.95 1.78
CA MET A 21 14.62 -42.05 0.44
C MET A 21 13.92 -41.01 -0.42
N HIS A 22 14.63 -39.99 -0.90
CA HIS A 22 14.06 -38.98 -1.79
C HIS A 22 13.92 -39.53 -3.22
N SER A 23 13.55 -40.82 -3.33
CA SER A 23 12.97 -41.38 -4.54
C SER A 23 11.54 -40.88 -4.60
N ASN A 24 11.24 -39.98 -5.54
CA ASN A 24 9.85 -39.64 -5.82
C ASN A 24 9.09 -40.90 -6.31
N ALA A 25 7.76 -40.82 -6.38
CA ALA A 25 6.92 -41.90 -6.89
C ALA A 25 7.29 -42.34 -8.33
N TYR A 26 8.12 -41.55 -9.05
CA TYR A 26 8.60 -41.75 -10.43
C TYR A 26 10.01 -42.35 -10.52
N GLY A 27 10.66 -42.69 -9.40
CA GLY A 27 11.98 -43.34 -9.39
C GLY A 27 13.16 -42.43 -9.77
N ILE A 28 13.03 -41.11 -9.66
CA ILE A 28 14.14 -40.18 -9.87
C ILE A 28 14.99 -40.12 -8.59
N ALA A 29 16.29 -40.38 -8.72
CA ALA A 29 17.24 -40.33 -7.61
C ALA A 29 17.63 -38.87 -7.25
N SER A 30 17.56 -38.53 -5.96
CA SER A 30 17.96 -37.24 -5.41
C SER A 30 19.49 -37.08 -5.35
N ILE A 31 19.98 -35.83 -5.45
CA ILE A 31 21.40 -35.48 -5.28
C ILE A 31 21.81 -35.56 -3.80
N LEU A 32 20.86 -35.37 -2.89
CA LEU A 32 21.10 -35.19 -1.47
C LEU A 32 21.59 -36.48 -0.77
N ASP A 33 21.56 -37.61 -1.47
CA ASP A 33 21.87 -38.94 -0.95
C ASP A 33 23.37 -39.33 -0.98
N SER A 34 24.24 -38.68 -1.78
CA SER A 34 25.49 -39.33 -2.27
C SER A 34 26.85 -38.69 -1.98
N SER A 35 27.06 -37.81 -0.98
CA SER A 35 28.41 -37.29 -0.70
C SER A 35 28.75 -37.12 0.80
N PRO A 36 30.03 -37.29 1.19
CA PRO A 36 30.51 -36.93 2.52
C PRO A 36 30.38 -35.42 2.75
N CYS A 37 30.05 -35.03 3.98
CA CYS A 37 29.81 -33.63 4.34
C CYS A 37 31.05 -32.76 4.12
N SER A 38 30.83 -31.55 3.60
CA SER A 38 31.86 -30.51 3.55
C SER A 38 32.12 -29.98 4.96
N ALA A 39 33.40 -29.84 5.30
CA ALA A 39 33.89 -29.30 6.56
C ALA A 39 33.70 -27.77 6.67
N GLU A 40 33.79 -27.28 7.92
CA GLU A 40 33.68 -25.90 8.41
C GLU A 40 32.28 -25.27 8.46
N VAL A 41 31.41 -25.81 9.33
CA VAL A 41 30.20 -25.10 9.76
C VAL A 41 30.38 -24.70 11.22
N ASN A 42 30.34 -23.39 11.51
CA ASN A 42 30.32 -22.91 12.88
C ASN A 42 28.93 -23.21 13.49
N LEU A 43 28.83 -24.31 14.24
CA LEU A 43 27.59 -24.73 14.89
C LEU A 43 27.06 -23.68 15.86
N ALA A 44 27.94 -22.90 16.51
CA ALA A 44 27.53 -21.83 17.39
C ALA A 44 26.79 -20.72 16.62
N ASP A 45 27.26 -20.36 15.43
CA ASP A 45 26.58 -19.37 14.58
C ASP A 45 25.23 -19.90 14.08
N LEU A 46 25.14 -21.17 13.68
CA LEU A 46 23.86 -21.77 13.30
C LEU A 46 22.86 -21.83 14.45
N ALA A 47 23.29 -22.26 15.63
CA ALA A 47 22.46 -22.27 16.83
C ALA A 47 22.02 -20.84 17.19
N THR A 48 22.91 -19.86 17.05
CA THR A 48 22.59 -18.44 17.25
C THR A 48 21.50 -17.99 16.28
N ILE A 49 21.59 -18.33 14.99
CA ILE A 49 20.56 -18.03 14.00
C ILE A 49 19.24 -18.68 14.41
N PHE A 50 19.26 -19.98 14.75
CA PHE A 50 18.05 -20.72 15.13
C PHE A 50 17.33 -20.04 16.31
N PHE A 51 18.00 -19.89 17.44
CA PHE A 51 17.39 -19.35 18.66
C PHE A 51 16.96 -17.90 18.49
N ALA A 52 17.77 -17.07 17.80
CA ALA A 52 17.41 -15.69 17.52
C ALA A 52 16.17 -15.57 16.61
N GLN A 53 15.98 -16.49 15.67
CA GLN A 53 14.80 -16.48 14.80
C GLN A 53 13.54 -17.03 15.48
N PHE A 54 13.65 -18.04 16.34
CA PHE A 54 12.51 -18.64 17.04
C PHE A 54 12.10 -17.86 18.29
N VAL A 55 13.05 -17.26 19.00
CA VAL A 55 12.81 -16.46 20.22
C VAL A 55 13.30 -15.04 20.00
N GLN A 56 12.68 -14.32 19.06
CA GLN A 56 13.17 -13.03 18.56
C GLN A 56 13.35 -11.96 19.64
N GLU A 57 12.62 -12.05 20.75
CA GLU A 57 12.70 -11.11 21.88
C GLU A 57 13.84 -11.45 22.86
N ALA A 58 14.38 -12.67 22.82
CA ALA A 58 15.49 -13.09 23.66
C ALA A 58 16.70 -12.17 23.52
N THR A 59 17.31 -11.85 24.65
CA THR A 59 18.55 -11.07 24.70
C THR A 59 19.72 -11.89 24.16
N TYR A 60 20.78 -11.22 23.71
CA TYR A 60 21.99 -11.91 23.25
C TYR A 60 22.56 -12.87 24.31
N LYS A 61 22.49 -12.51 25.60
CA LYS A 61 22.97 -13.37 26.69
C LYS A 61 22.15 -14.64 26.85
N GLU A 62 20.83 -14.55 26.70
CA GLU A 62 19.93 -15.71 26.76
C GLU A 62 20.16 -16.62 25.55
N VAL A 63 20.34 -16.05 24.36
CA VAL A 63 20.68 -16.83 23.15
C VAL A 63 22.05 -17.48 23.29
N ASP A 64 23.09 -16.75 23.69
CA ASP A 64 24.44 -17.28 23.91
C ASP A 64 24.45 -18.42 24.95
N LYS A 65 23.59 -18.35 25.97
CA LYS A 65 23.39 -19.42 26.94
C LYS A 65 22.79 -20.67 26.27
N MET A 66 21.64 -20.55 25.59
CA MET A 66 21.02 -21.67 24.88
C MET A 66 21.97 -22.30 23.84
N VAL A 67 22.78 -21.48 23.16
CA VAL A 67 23.81 -21.97 22.23
C VAL A 67 24.84 -22.83 22.95
N LYS A 68 25.38 -22.38 24.09
CA LYS A 68 26.34 -23.17 24.86
C LYS A 68 25.72 -24.46 25.36
N ASP A 69 24.50 -24.39 25.90
CA ASP A 69 23.80 -25.53 26.49
C ASP A 69 23.53 -26.59 25.40
N VAL A 70 23.00 -26.22 24.24
CA VAL A 70 22.74 -27.19 23.17
C VAL A 70 24.01 -27.76 22.56
N LEU A 71 25.10 -26.97 22.46
CA LEU A 71 26.37 -27.50 21.97
C LEU A 71 26.94 -28.55 22.92
N THR A 72 26.80 -28.39 24.24
CA THR A 72 27.23 -29.44 25.18
C THR A 72 26.43 -30.73 25.04
N VAL A 73 25.16 -30.65 24.61
CA VAL A 73 24.32 -31.82 24.32
C VAL A 73 24.77 -32.49 23.02
N ILE A 74 25.01 -31.71 21.97
CA ILE A 74 25.41 -32.19 20.64
C ILE A 74 26.83 -32.78 20.64
N GLU A 75 27.75 -32.18 21.39
CA GLU A 75 29.16 -32.61 21.47
C GLU A 75 29.40 -33.79 22.44
N LYS A 76 28.36 -34.23 23.18
CA LYS A 76 28.50 -35.34 24.13
C LYS A 76 28.74 -36.65 23.36
N PRO A 77 29.88 -37.33 23.54
CA PRO A 77 30.17 -38.55 22.81
C PRO A 77 29.24 -39.68 23.27
N THR A 78 28.42 -40.19 22.35
CA THR A 78 27.74 -41.49 22.51
C THR A 78 28.82 -42.58 22.55
N ASP A 79 28.80 -43.44 23.57
CA ASP A 79 29.81 -44.47 23.90
C ASP A 79 30.68 -44.95 22.71
N GLY A 80 31.93 -44.50 22.67
CA GLY A 80 33.06 -45.24 22.07
C GLY A 80 33.38 -45.01 20.59
N GLU A 81 32.61 -44.25 19.81
CA GLU A 81 32.98 -43.88 18.44
C GLU A 81 33.05 -42.36 18.30
N GLN A 82 34.19 -41.84 17.83
CA GLN A 82 34.22 -40.48 17.28
C GLN A 82 33.11 -40.39 16.21
N PRO A 83 32.29 -39.33 16.16
CA PRO A 83 31.30 -39.20 15.10
C PRO A 83 32.03 -38.99 13.77
N THR A 84 32.39 -40.09 13.09
CA THR A 84 32.88 -40.14 11.71
C THR A 84 31.73 -40.04 10.71
N GLY A 85 30.62 -39.40 11.12
CA GLY A 85 29.45 -39.10 10.32
C GLY A 85 29.06 -37.62 10.44
N CYS A 86 28.37 -37.10 9.43
CA CYS A 86 27.72 -35.80 9.50
C CYS A 86 26.85 -35.72 10.75
N LEU A 87 26.84 -34.58 11.46
CA LEU A 87 25.80 -34.31 12.44
C LEU A 87 24.45 -34.46 11.75
N GLU A 88 23.68 -35.47 12.17
CA GLU A 88 22.31 -35.70 11.70
C GLU A 88 21.44 -34.49 12.05
N ASN A 89 20.24 -34.38 11.47
CA ASN A 89 19.32 -33.29 11.72
C ASN A 89 19.15 -33.02 13.24
N GLN A 90 19.67 -31.88 13.71
CA GLN A 90 19.67 -31.47 15.13
C GLN A 90 18.46 -30.60 15.51
N LEU A 91 17.45 -30.51 14.64
CA LEU A 91 16.27 -29.68 14.88
C LEU A 91 15.58 -30.03 16.21
N SER A 92 15.46 -31.32 16.56
CA SER A 92 14.86 -31.73 17.84
C SER A 92 15.64 -31.19 19.04
N ALA A 93 16.98 -31.28 19.01
CA ALA A 93 17.82 -30.79 20.08
C ALA A 93 17.66 -29.26 20.26
N PHE A 94 17.63 -28.51 19.16
CA PHE A 94 17.40 -27.06 19.24
C PHE A 94 15.98 -26.71 19.76
N LEU A 95 14.94 -27.43 19.32
CA LEU A 95 13.58 -27.20 19.80
C LEU A 95 13.41 -27.59 21.27
N GLU A 96 14.11 -28.63 21.74
CA GLU A 96 14.13 -29.04 23.14
C GLU A 96 14.83 -28.02 24.02
N GLU A 97 15.94 -27.44 23.55
CA GLU A 97 16.68 -26.42 24.28
C GLU A 97 15.82 -25.18 24.58
N ILE A 98 15.01 -24.71 23.62
CA ILE A 98 14.05 -23.60 23.85
C ILE A 98 13.15 -23.87 25.07
N CYS A 99 12.82 -25.14 25.29
CA CYS A 99 11.89 -25.60 26.32
C CYS A 99 12.59 -26.16 27.56
N HIS A 100 13.92 -26.16 27.61
CA HIS A 100 14.69 -26.79 28.67
C HIS A 100 14.55 -26.03 30.00
N GLU A 101 14.86 -24.72 29.98
CA GLU A 101 14.76 -23.86 31.14
C GLU A 101 13.42 -23.13 31.18
N LYS A 102 12.64 -23.32 32.26
CA LYS A 102 11.29 -22.73 32.40
C LYS A 102 11.24 -21.21 32.23
N GLU A 103 12.33 -20.51 32.56
CA GLU A 103 12.41 -19.05 32.49
C GLU A 103 12.16 -18.52 31.06
N ILE A 104 12.69 -19.18 30.02
CA ILE A 104 12.57 -18.71 28.63
C ILE A 104 11.13 -18.87 28.10
N PRO A 105 10.49 -20.06 28.18
CA PRO A 105 9.11 -20.23 27.75
C PRO A 105 8.11 -19.38 28.54
N GLU A 106 8.29 -19.21 29.85
CA GLU A 106 7.40 -18.38 30.66
C GLU A 106 7.54 -16.89 30.29
N LYS A 107 8.76 -16.40 30.12
CA LYS A 107 9.04 -15.00 29.80
C LYS A 107 8.51 -14.59 28.43
N TYR A 108 8.61 -15.46 27.43
CA TYR A 108 8.25 -15.15 26.04
C TYR A 108 6.94 -15.80 25.58
N GLY A 109 6.16 -16.37 26.50
CA GLY A 109 4.85 -16.96 26.19
C GLY A 109 4.91 -18.20 25.29
N LEU A 110 5.95 -19.02 25.42
CA LEU A 110 6.15 -20.26 24.65
C LEU A 110 5.78 -21.52 25.44
N SER A 111 5.37 -21.40 26.72
CA SER A 111 5.04 -22.53 27.59
C SER A 111 3.99 -23.48 26.99
N ASP A 112 2.97 -22.93 26.32
CA ASP A 112 1.95 -23.73 25.64
C ASP A 112 2.54 -24.57 24.51
N CYS A 113 3.49 -24.01 23.74
CA CYS A 113 4.20 -24.75 22.71
C CYS A 113 5.10 -25.84 23.32
N CYS A 114 5.79 -25.53 24.41
CA CYS A 114 6.68 -26.48 25.10
C CYS A 114 5.93 -27.66 25.75
N SER A 115 4.64 -27.49 26.06
CA SER A 115 3.79 -28.60 26.53
C SER A 115 3.45 -29.63 25.44
N ARG A 116 3.59 -29.25 24.16
CA ARG A 116 3.37 -30.12 22.99
C ARG A 116 4.60 -30.98 22.71
N ARG A 117 4.45 -32.00 21.86
CA ARG A 117 5.51 -32.94 21.47
C ARG A 117 5.87 -32.78 19.99
N GLU A 118 7.15 -33.02 19.68
CA GLU A 118 7.67 -33.21 18.32
C GLU A 118 7.13 -32.18 17.30
N GLU A 119 6.44 -32.64 16.26
CA GLU A 119 5.89 -31.85 15.15
C GLU A 119 4.88 -30.78 15.61
N GLU A 120 4.07 -31.07 16.63
CA GLU A 120 3.12 -30.07 17.15
C GLU A 120 3.85 -28.95 17.91
N ARG A 121 4.92 -29.28 18.64
CA ARG A 121 5.79 -28.29 19.28
C ARG A 121 6.46 -27.42 18.22
N HIS A 122 7.02 -28.06 17.19
CA HIS A 122 7.68 -27.35 16.10
C HIS A 122 6.73 -26.38 15.40
N ASN A 123 5.55 -26.85 14.97
CA ASN A 123 4.57 -26.01 14.31
C ASN A 123 4.07 -24.86 15.20
N CYS A 124 3.91 -25.10 16.51
CA CYS A 124 3.56 -24.05 17.46
C CYS A 124 4.66 -22.99 17.55
N LEU A 125 5.92 -23.39 17.79
CA LEU A 125 7.05 -22.47 17.86
C LEU A 125 7.28 -21.71 16.54
N LEU A 126 7.07 -22.37 15.39
CA LEU A 126 7.16 -21.75 14.07
C LEU A 126 6.10 -20.66 13.88
N ALA A 127 4.87 -20.88 14.37
CA ALA A 127 3.80 -19.90 14.31
C ALA A 127 4.04 -18.66 15.19
N HIS A 128 4.94 -18.73 16.17
CA HIS A 128 5.35 -17.59 16.99
C HIS A 128 6.35 -16.66 16.29
N LYS A 129 6.97 -17.07 15.17
CA LYS A 129 7.86 -16.22 14.39
C LYS A 129 7.05 -15.12 13.71
N LYS A 130 7.36 -13.84 14.00
CA LYS A 130 6.65 -12.69 13.44
C LYS A 130 7.52 -11.91 12.49
N ALA A 131 6.98 -11.67 11.29
CA ALA A 131 7.65 -10.89 10.25
C ALA A 131 8.03 -9.47 10.70
N SER A 132 7.19 -8.85 11.51
CA SER A 132 7.45 -7.55 12.13
C SER A 132 7.23 -7.66 13.63
N HIS A 133 8.29 -7.41 14.41
CA HIS A 133 8.22 -7.44 15.87
C HIS A 133 8.36 -6.02 16.43
N THR A 134 7.25 -5.43 16.88
CA THR A 134 7.23 -4.04 17.39
C THR A 134 8.04 -3.85 18.67
N SER A 135 8.30 -4.92 19.44
CA SER A 135 9.12 -4.85 20.66
C SER A 135 10.64 -4.87 20.40
N ILE A 136 11.10 -5.17 19.18
CA ILE A 136 12.53 -5.11 18.85
C ILE A 136 12.87 -3.66 18.48
N PRO A 137 13.72 -2.97 19.25
CA PRO A 137 14.08 -1.60 18.95
C PRO A 137 14.83 -1.51 17.60
N PRO A 138 14.73 -0.36 16.90
CA PRO A 138 15.51 -0.11 15.70
C PRO A 138 16.99 -0.43 15.96
N PHE A 139 17.62 -1.13 15.02
CA PHE A 139 19.03 -1.49 15.17
C PHE A 139 19.88 -0.22 15.24
N GLN A 140 20.53 0.00 16.38
CA GLN A 140 21.46 1.11 16.56
C GLN A 140 22.82 0.65 16.07
N ILE A 141 23.21 1.16 14.91
CA ILE A 141 24.53 0.92 14.34
C ILE A 141 25.55 1.65 15.25
N PRO A 142 26.50 0.92 15.90
CA PRO A 142 27.48 1.58 16.77
C PRO A 142 28.38 2.52 15.97
N GLU A 143 28.79 3.63 16.60
CA GLU A 143 29.79 4.56 16.04
C GLU A 143 31.05 3.81 15.56
N PRO A 144 31.69 4.22 14.45
CA PRO A 144 32.81 3.49 13.88
C PRO A 144 33.92 3.18 14.88
N VAL A 145 34.27 4.12 15.77
CA VAL A 145 35.30 3.92 16.79
C VAL A 145 34.95 2.78 17.75
N THR A 146 33.74 2.80 18.30
CA THR A 146 33.26 1.74 19.22
C THR A 146 33.18 0.40 18.51
N ARG A 147 32.73 0.40 17.25
CA ARG A 147 32.63 -0.81 16.43
C ARG A 147 33.98 -1.44 16.15
N CYS A 148 34.95 -0.63 15.71
CA CYS A 148 36.31 -1.08 15.42
C CYS A 148 37.01 -1.62 16.66
N LYS A 149 36.85 -0.93 17.79
CA LYS A 149 37.38 -1.41 19.07
C LYS A 149 36.80 -2.77 19.47
N ALA A 150 35.47 -2.92 19.42
CA ALA A 150 34.82 -4.18 19.76
C ALA A 150 35.24 -5.34 18.83
N TYR A 151 35.45 -5.04 17.54
CA TYR A 151 35.94 -6.01 16.57
C TYR A 151 37.39 -6.44 16.85
N GLU A 152 38.27 -5.50 17.20
CA GLU A 152 39.67 -5.79 17.56
C GLU A 152 39.78 -6.56 18.88
N GLU A 153 38.92 -6.27 19.86
CA GLU A 153 38.89 -6.95 21.16
C GLU A 153 38.51 -8.43 21.02
N ASN A 154 37.42 -8.73 20.29
CA ASN A 154 36.99 -10.10 20.03
C ASN A 154 36.15 -10.18 18.74
N ARG A 155 36.82 -10.46 17.63
CA ARG A 155 36.20 -10.62 16.31
C ARG A 155 35.06 -11.65 16.32
N GLU A 156 35.27 -12.81 16.93
CA GLU A 156 34.31 -13.92 16.91
C GLU A 156 33.00 -13.54 17.62
N THR A 157 33.10 -13.04 18.86
CA THR A 157 31.92 -12.57 19.62
C THR A 157 31.24 -11.38 18.94
N PHE A 158 32.02 -10.46 18.35
CA PHE A 158 31.47 -9.34 17.61
C PHE A 158 30.65 -9.80 16.39
N MET A 159 31.19 -10.74 15.60
CA MET A 159 30.52 -11.26 14.41
C MET A 159 29.31 -12.12 14.76
N ASN A 160 29.38 -12.96 15.80
CA ASN A 160 28.25 -13.73 16.30
C ASN A 160 27.11 -12.80 16.77
N ARG A 161 27.44 -11.68 17.43
CA ARG A 161 26.44 -10.67 17.80
C ARG A 161 25.81 -10.00 16.56
N CYS A 162 26.57 -9.78 15.49
CA CYS A 162 26.00 -9.31 14.22
C CYS A 162 25.01 -10.32 13.64
N ILE A 163 25.36 -11.62 13.66
CA ILE A 163 24.49 -12.72 13.22
C ILE A 163 23.20 -12.74 14.04
N TYR A 164 23.28 -12.64 15.37
CA TYR A 164 22.14 -12.53 16.27
C TYR A 164 21.20 -11.36 15.90
N GLU A 165 21.74 -10.15 15.71
CA GLU A 165 20.92 -8.96 15.41
C GLU A 165 20.27 -9.03 14.02
N ILE A 166 20.94 -9.65 13.03
CA ILE A 166 20.38 -9.94 11.70
C ILE A 166 19.26 -10.96 11.80
N ALA A 167 19.51 -12.10 12.47
CA ALA A 167 18.60 -13.23 12.55
C ALA A 167 17.29 -12.87 13.25
N ARG A 168 17.33 -12.23 14.43
CA ARG A 168 16.12 -11.88 15.19
C ARG A 168 15.20 -10.88 14.49
N ARG A 169 15.75 -10.04 13.62
CA ARG A 169 15.00 -9.06 12.80
C ARG A 169 14.49 -9.63 11.49
N ASN A 170 14.99 -10.79 11.09
CA ASN A 170 14.64 -11.45 9.83
C ASN A 170 14.39 -12.94 10.09
N PRO A 171 13.28 -13.30 10.79
CA PRO A 171 13.05 -14.65 11.27
C PRO A 171 12.92 -15.70 10.16
N PHE A 172 12.64 -15.28 8.92
CA PHE A 172 12.54 -16.18 7.76
C PHE A 172 13.74 -16.08 6.80
N LEU A 173 14.78 -15.32 7.15
CA LEU A 173 15.99 -15.23 6.34
C LEU A 173 16.79 -16.53 6.46
N TYR A 174 17.18 -17.12 5.33
CA TYR A 174 17.86 -18.40 5.34
C TYR A 174 19.23 -18.30 5.97
N ALA A 175 19.58 -19.30 6.79
CA ALA A 175 20.88 -19.41 7.45
C ALA A 175 22.08 -19.21 6.51
N PRO A 176 22.17 -19.83 5.31
CA PRO A 176 23.26 -19.56 4.37
C PRO A 176 23.38 -18.08 3.99
N THR A 177 22.25 -17.38 3.82
CA THR A 177 22.25 -15.94 3.50
C THR A 177 22.71 -15.10 4.70
N VAL A 178 22.30 -15.44 5.93
CA VAL A 178 22.79 -14.75 7.13
C VAL A 178 24.32 -14.87 7.25
N LEU A 179 24.86 -16.08 7.07
CA LEU A 179 26.30 -16.35 7.15
C LEU A 179 27.07 -15.65 6.02
N SER A 180 26.54 -15.65 4.80
CA SER A 180 27.13 -14.95 3.65
C SER A 180 27.21 -13.44 3.88
N LEU A 181 26.12 -12.83 4.36
CA LEU A 181 26.07 -11.40 4.69
C LEU A 181 27.02 -11.04 5.84
N ALA A 182 27.10 -11.89 6.88
CA ALA A 182 28.04 -11.71 7.98
C ALA A 182 29.49 -11.77 7.49
N SER A 183 29.82 -12.73 6.62
CA SER A 183 31.15 -12.85 5.99
C SER A 183 31.51 -11.61 5.16
N HIS A 184 30.57 -11.09 4.35
CA HIS A 184 30.79 -9.84 3.62
C HIS A 184 31.00 -8.64 4.55
N TYR A 185 30.25 -8.58 5.64
CA TYR A 185 30.40 -7.49 6.61
C TYR A 185 31.74 -7.56 7.35
N ASP A 186 32.18 -8.75 7.74
CA ASP A 186 33.49 -9.00 8.34
C ASP A 186 34.64 -8.46 7.46
N LYS A 187 34.58 -8.71 6.15
CA LYS A 187 35.60 -8.26 5.19
C LYS A 187 35.71 -6.73 5.08
N ILE A 188 34.64 -5.98 5.33
CA ILE A 188 34.67 -4.50 5.20
C ILE A 188 35.15 -3.80 6.46
N ILE A 189 35.11 -4.46 7.63
CA ILE A 189 35.48 -3.84 8.91
C ILE A 189 36.95 -3.43 8.95
N PRO A 190 37.95 -4.32 8.72
CA PRO A 190 39.36 -3.95 8.80
C PRO A 190 39.76 -2.76 7.90
N PRO A 191 39.37 -2.71 6.60
CA PRO A 191 39.73 -1.56 5.77
C PRO A 191 39.00 -0.28 6.18
N CYS A 192 37.76 -0.35 6.69
CA CYS A 192 37.06 0.86 7.15
C CYS A 192 37.52 1.37 8.50
N CYS A 193 37.99 0.49 9.40
CA CYS A 193 38.61 0.90 10.66
C CYS A 193 39.95 1.62 10.46
N LYS A 194 40.61 1.41 9.32
CA LYS A 194 41.87 2.07 8.94
C LYS A 194 41.68 3.26 8.01
N ALA A 195 40.44 3.56 7.60
CA ALA A 195 40.16 4.66 6.69
C ALA A 195 40.22 6.01 7.41
N GLU A 196 40.65 7.06 6.72
CA GLU A 196 40.66 8.44 7.25
C GLU A 196 39.24 8.88 7.65
N ASN A 197 38.24 8.56 6.81
CA ASN A 197 36.83 8.75 7.11
C ASN A 197 36.12 7.40 7.29
N ALA A 198 36.18 6.86 8.51
CA ALA A 198 35.56 5.57 8.83
C ALA A 198 34.02 5.60 8.65
N VAL A 199 33.36 6.73 8.94
CA VAL A 199 31.89 6.88 8.79
C VAL A 199 31.49 6.67 7.34
N GLU A 200 32.10 7.43 6.42
CA GLU A 200 31.81 7.35 4.99
C GLU A 200 32.19 5.97 4.40
N CYS A 201 33.32 5.39 4.84
CA CYS A 201 33.71 4.05 4.42
C CYS A 201 32.65 3.01 4.78
N PHE A 202 32.20 2.99 6.03
CA PHE A 202 31.17 2.04 6.47
C PHE A 202 29.84 2.28 5.77
N GLN A 203 29.41 3.53 5.60
CA GLN A 203 28.17 3.84 4.88
C GLN A 203 28.21 3.32 3.44
N THR A 204 29.30 3.58 2.73
CA THR A 204 29.45 3.20 1.32
C THR A 204 29.58 1.68 1.17
N LYS A 205 30.43 1.03 1.97
CA LYS A 205 30.67 -0.42 1.84
C LYS A 205 29.56 -1.29 2.41
N ALA A 206 28.82 -0.82 3.42
CA ALA A 206 27.69 -1.57 3.99
C ALA A 206 26.36 -1.38 3.23
N ALA A 207 26.25 -0.36 2.38
CA ALA A 207 25.06 -0.12 1.55
C ALA A 207 24.64 -1.34 0.70
N PRO A 208 25.52 -1.99 -0.09
CA PRO A 208 25.15 -3.18 -0.85
C PRO A 208 24.75 -4.36 0.04
N ILE A 209 25.43 -4.56 1.17
CA ILE A 209 25.11 -5.62 2.15
C ILE A 209 23.71 -5.39 2.74
N THR A 210 23.39 -4.15 3.09
CA THR A 210 22.09 -3.78 3.65
C THR A 210 20.97 -3.91 2.63
N LYS A 211 21.26 -3.59 1.35
CA LYS A 211 20.32 -3.79 0.25
C LYS A 211 20.00 -5.28 0.08
N GLU A 212 21.03 -6.11 -0.04
CA GLU A 212 20.91 -7.56 -0.18
C GLU A 212 20.15 -8.18 1.00
N LEU A 213 20.49 -7.79 2.24
CA LEU A 213 19.77 -8.22 3.44
C LEU A 213 18.26 -7.97 3.33
N ARG A 214 17.87 -6.75 2.91
CA ARG A 214 16.46 -6.38 2.77
C ARG A 214 15.77 -7.18 1.67
N GLU A 215 16.40 -7.30 0.51
CA GLU A 215 15.84 -8.00 -0.65
C GLU A 215 15.69 -9.50 -0.38
N SER A 216 16.74 -10.16 0.12
CA SER A 216 16.72 -11.57 0.50
C SER A 216 15.74 -11.88 1.63
N SER A 217 15.62 -10.99 2.64
CA SER A 217 14.65 -11.17 3.73
C SER A 217 13.21 -11.17 3.21
N LEU A 218 12.86 -10.17 2.40
CA LEU A 218 11.53 -10.07 1.79
C LEU A 218 11.22 -11.24 0.85
N LEU A 219 12.23 -11.68 0.07
CA LEU A 219 12.11 -12.79 -0.85
C LEU A 219 11.89 -14.12 -0.12
N ASN A 220 12.71 -14.44 0.88
CA ASN A 220 12.61 -15.69 1.62
C ASN A 220 11.29 -15.77 2.41
N GLN A 221 10.89 -14.68 3.03
CA GLN A 221 9.59 -14.58 3.69
C GLN A 221 8.42 -14.79 2.71
N HIS A 222 8.50 -14.18 1.52
CA HIS A 222 7.52 -14.38 0.46
C HIS A 222 7.47 -15.84 -0.01
N ILE A 223 8.63 -16.47 -0.22
CA ILE A 223 8.72 -17.89 -0.60
C ILE A 223 8.07 -18.79 0.47
N CYS A 224 8.38 -18.57 1.75
CA CYS A 224 7.79 -19.36 2.82
C CYS A 224 6.27 -19.19 2.92
N SER A 225 5.77 -17.96 2.73
CA SER A 225 4.32 -17.71 2.66
C SER A 225 3.68 -18.43 1.45
N VAL A 226 4.33 -18.40 0.28
CA VAL A 226 3.83 -19.09 -0.91
C VAL A 226 3.75 -20.60 -0.69
N MET A 227 4.80 -21.20 -0.13
CA MET A 227 4.80 -22.65 0.19
C MET A 227 3.70 -23.01 1.18
N LYS A 228 3.57 -22.23 2.26
CA LYS A 228 2.54 -22.42 3.28
C LYS A 228 1.11 -22.33 2.71
N ASN A 229 0.84 -21.33 1.88
CA ASN A 229 -0.54 -21.00 1.46
C ASN A 229 -0.99 -21.69 0.18
N PHE A 230 -0.08 -22.01 -0.74
CA PHE A 230 -0.42 -22.59 -2.05
C PHE A 230 0.10 -24.03 -2.23
N GLY A 231 0.85 -24.54 -1.26
CA GLY A 231 1.31 -25.93 -1.22
C GLY A 231 2.43 -26.28 -2.20
N PRO A 232 2.94 -27.52 -2.12
CA PRO A 232 4.14 -27.96 -2.85
C PRO A 232 3.94 -27.98 -4.37
N ARG A 233 2.73 -28.26 -4.88
CA ARG A 233 2.45 -28.27 -6.32
C ARG A 233 2.69 -26.90 -6.96
N THR A 234 2.21 -25.83 -6.32
CA THR A 234 2.43 -24.46 -6.80
C THR A 234 3.90 -24.08 -6.73
N PHE A 235 4.57 -24.45 -5.63
CA PHE A 235 6.00 -24.20 -5.47
C PHE A 235 6.85 -24.93 -6.52
N HIS A 236 6.54 -26.20 -6.81
CA HIS A 236 7.18 -26.95 -7.89
C HIS A 236 7.01 -26.25 -9.24
N ALA A 237 5.83 -25.72 -9.57
CA ALA A 237 5.63 -24.99 -10.82
C ALA A 237 6.47 -23.70 -10.90
N ILE A 238 6.58 -22.96 -9.79
CA ILE A 238 7.47 -21.78 -9.67
C ILE A 238 8.92 -22.20 -9.92
N THR A 239 9.38 -23.25 -9.24
CA THR A 239 10.76 -23.73 -9.32
C THR A 239 11.09 -24.29 -10.70
N ILE A 240 10.17 -25.06 -11.32
CA ILE A 240 10.28 -25.52 -12.72
C ILE A 240 10.46 -24.30 -13.62
N THR A 241 9.62 -23.28 -13.48
CA THR A 241 9.70 -22.07 -14.30
C THR A 241 11.07 -21.41 -14.16
N LYS A 242 11.49 -21.11 -12.93
CA LYS A 242 12.77 -20.45 -12.66
C LYS A 242 13.97 -21.24 -13.17
N LEU A 243 14.04 -22.54 -12.89
CA LEU A 243 15.17 -23.39 -13.30
C LEU A 243 15.18 -23.61 -14.82
N SER A 244 14.02 -23.74 -15.46
CA SER A 244 13.94 -23.88 -16.92
C SER A 244 14.30 -22.59 -17.66
N GLN A 245 14.10 -21.42 -17.04
CA GLN A 245 14.58 -20.15 -17.59
C GLN A 245 16.07 -19.98 -17.36
N LYS A 246 16.57 -20.31 -16.16
CA LYS A 246 17.98 -20.15 -15.78
C LYS A 246 18.90 -21.12 -16.51
N PHE A 247 18.49 -22.38 -16.63
CA PHE A 247 19.22 -23.46 -17.28
C PHE A 247 18.46 -23.94 -18.52
N SER A 248 18.23 -23.03 -19.47
CA SER A 248 17.34 -23.25 -20.61
C SER A 248 17.75 -24.42 -21.50
N LYS A 249 19.01 -24.83 -21.47
CA LYS A 249 19.58 -25.95 -22.24
C LYS A 249 19.41 -27.30 -21.54
N ALA A 250 19.25 -27.32 -20.22
CA ALA A 250 19.09 -28.53 -19.44
C ALA A 250 17.84 -29.32 -19.88
N ASN A 251 17.91 -30.66 -19.79
CA ASN A 251 16.79 -31.52 -20.13
C ASN A 251 15.75 -31.56 -18.99
N PHE A 252 14.53 -32.03 -19.29
CA PHE A 252 13.43 -32.04 -18.32
C PHE A 252 13.72 -32.90 -17.09
N THR A 253 14.36 -34.06 -17.25
CA THR A 253 14.69 -34.96 -16.14
C THR A 253 15.64 -34.27 -15.16
N GLU A 254 16.64 -33.56 -15.69
CA GLU A 254 17.59 -32.79 -14.92
C GLU A 254 16.91 -31.65 -14.15
N ILE A 255 16.00 -30.91 -14.82
CA ILE A 255 15.20 -29.88 -14.17
C ILE A 255 14.31 -30.48 -13.07
N GLN A 256 13.61 -31.60 -13.32
CA GLN A 256 12.77 -32.24 -12.31
C GLN A 256 13.55 -32.67 -11.08
N LYS A 257 14.75 -33.22 -11.28
CA LYS A 257 15.65 -33.60 -10.19
C LYS A 257 16.00 -32.39 -9.33
N LEU A 258 16.47 -31.31 -9.96
CA LEU A 258 16.79 -30.06 -9.25
C LEU A 258 15.56 -29.44 -8.56
N VAL A 259 14.37 -29.52 -9.16
CA VAL A 259 13.13 -28.98 -8.57
C VAL A 259 12.82 -29.65 -7.23
N LEU A 260 12.97 -30.97 -7.14
CA LEU A 260 12.71 -31.71 -5.92
C LEU A 260 13.70 -31.29 -4.82
N ASP A 261 14.99 -31.31 -5.13
CA ASP A 261 16.03 -30.99 -4.15
C ASP A 261 15.92 -29.52 -3.70
N VAL A 262 15.66 -28.58 -4.63
CA VAL A 262 15.46 -27.16 -4.30
C VAL A 262 14.20 -26.96 -3.45
N SER A 263 13.13 -27.70 -3.73
CA SER A 263 11.89 -27.61 -2.94
C SER A 263 12.07 -28.13 -1.51
N HIS A 264 12.83 -29.22 -1.35
CA HIS A 264 13.23 -29.73 -0.04
C HIS A 264 14.05 -28.69 0.74
N VAL A 265 15.07 -28.08 0.11
CA VAL A 265 15.86 -27.02 0.76
C VAL A 265 15.00 -25.86 1.22
N HIS A 266 14.09 -25.38 0.37
CA HIS A 266 13.19 -24.30 0.75
C HIS A 266 12.24 -24.71 1.90
N GLU A 267 11.76 -25.94 1.92
CA GLU A 267 10.95 -26.48 3.02
C GLU A 267 11.72 -26.47 4.34
N GLU A 268 12.92 -27.03 4.36
CA GLU A 268 13.77 -27.08 5.56
C GLU A 268 14.14 -25.67 6.04
N CYS A 269 14.53 -24.77 5.13
CA CYS A 269 14.81 -23.39 5.46
C CYS A 269 13.57 -22.66 6.03
N CYS A 270 12.40 -22.83 5.43
CA CYS A 270 11.16 -22.19 5.89
C CYS A 270 10.66 -22.74 7.22
N ARG A 271 10.92 -24.02 7.51
CA ARG A 271 10.66 -24.67 8.80
C ARG A 271 11.70 -24.31 9.86
N GLY A 272 12.77 -23.61 9.50
CA GLY A 272 13.82 -23.18 10.43
C GLY A 272 14.85 -24.25 10.76
N ASN A 273 14.95 -25.32 9.97
CA ASN A 273 16.02 -26.30 10.09
C ASN A 273 17.31 -25.75 9.49
N VAL A 274 18.01 -24.92 10.27
CA VAL A 274 19.17 -24.14 9.82
C VAL A 274 20.33 -25.00 9.32
N LEU A 275 20.49 -26.21 9.86
CA LEU A 275 21.58 -27.12 9.51
C LEU A 275 21.30 -27.79 8.16
N GLU A 276 20.12 -28.38 8.00
CA GLU A 276 19.72 -29.05 6.76
C GLU A 276 19.59 -28.04 5.61
N CYS A 277 18.99 -26.87 5.87
CA CYS A 277 18.95 -25.74 4.94
C CYS A 277 20.34 -25.37 4.39
N LEU A 278 21.36 -25.29 5.24
CA LEU A 278 22.73 -24.96 4.83
C LEU A 278 23.38 -26.12 4.07
N GLN A 279 23.31 -27.34 4.60
CA GLN A 279 23.98 -28.51 4.04
C GLN A 279 23.42 -28.88 2.67
N ASP A 280 22.10 -28.98 2.55
CA ASP A 280 21.46 -29.38 1.30
C ASP A 280 21.55 -28.27 0.26
N GLY A 281 21.44 -27.00 0.67
CA GLY A 281 21.75 -25.86 -0.19
C GLY A 281 23.17 -25.93 -0.75
N GLY A 282 24.17 -26.20 0.09
CA GLY A 282 25.56 -26.37 -0.34
C GLY A 282 25.74 -27.52 -1.35
N LYS A 283 25.09 -28.67 -1.11
CA LYS A 283 25.14 -29.82 -2.03
C LYS A 283 24.55 -29.48 -3.39
N ILE A 284 23.39 -28.82 -3.43
CA ILE A 284 22.76 -28.40 -4.69
C ILE A 284 23.67 -27.45 -5.47
N MET A 285 24.25 -26.44 -4.80
CA MET A 285 25.15 -25.49 -5.46
C MET A 285 26.42 -26.18 -6.00
N SER A 286 26.97 -27.13 -5.24
CA SER A 286 28.14 -27.92 -5.66
C SER A 286 27.81 -28.78 -6.89
N TYR A 287 26.64 -29.42 -6.89
CA TYR A 287 26.16 -30.18 -8.03
C TYR A 287 25.93 -29.32 -9.27
N ILE A 288 25.27 -28.17 -9.13
CA ILE A 288 25.05 -27.21 -10.24
C ILE A 288 26.40 -26.84 -10.87
N CYS A 289 27.42 -26.56 -10.05
CA CYS A 289 28.76 -26.25 -10.56
C CYS A 289 29.46 -27.45 -11.21
N SER A 290 29.29 -28.66 -10.67
CA SER A 290 29.80 -29.88 -11.32
C SER A 290 29.21 -30.13 -12.71
N GLN A 291 28.02 -29.59 -12.96
CA GLN A 291 27.28 -29.73 -14.22
C GLN A 291 27.27 -28.44 -15.05
N GLN A 292 28.08 -27.42 -14.71
CA GLN A 292 28.00 -26.09 -15.30
C GLN A 292 28.03 -26.11 -16.84
N ASP A 293 28.87 -26.97 -17.43
CA ASP A 293 29.05 -27.05 -18.89
C ASP A 293 27.78 -27.51 -19.61
N THR A 294 26.90 -28.24 -18.91
CA THR A 294 25.62 -28.73 -19.43
C THR A 294 24.44 -27.84 -19.02
N LEU A 295 24.54 -27.16 -17.88
CA LEU A 295 23.46 -26.35 -17.31
C LEU A 295 23.46 -24.93 -17.85
N SER A 296 24.56 -24.20 -17.73
CA SER A 296 24.67 -22.79 -18.15
C SER A 296 26.10 -22.27 -18.10
N SER A 297 26.51 -21.54 -19.13
CA SER A 297 27.78 -20.81 -19.13
C SER A 297 27.74 -19.51 -18.33
N LYS A 298 26.56 -19.05 -17.90
CA LYS A 298 26.37 -17.79 -17.14
C LYS A 298 26.79 -17.92 -15.67
N ILE A 299 27.00 -19.14 -15.18
CA ILE A 299 27.38 -19.41 -13.78
C ILE A 299 28.88 -19.71 -13.58
N THR A 300 29.69 -19.69 -14.64
CA THR A 300 31.10 -20.08 -14.58
C THR A 300 31.93 -19.26 -13.60
N GLU A 301 31.72 -17.94 -13.53
CA GLU A 301 32.42 -17.11 -12.54
C GLU A 301 31.90 -17.35 -11.12
N CYS A 302 30.61 -17.65 -10.96
CA CYS A 302 30.05 -18.00 -9.66
C CYS A 302 30.69 -19.25 -9.11
N CYS A 303 30.88 -20.29 -9.92
CA CYS A 303 31.45 -21.58 -9.54
C CYS A 303 32.91 -21.54 -9.06
N LYS A 304 33.56 -20.38 -9.13
CA LYS A 304 34.90 -20.13 -8.55
C LYS A 304 34.84 -19.55 -7.14
N LEU A 305 33.67 -19.13 -6.67
CA LEU A 305 33.48 -18.49 -5.37
C LEU A 305 33.35 -19.52 -4.23
N PRO A 306 33.67 -19.13 -2.98
CA PRO A 306 33.38 -19.96 -1.81
C PRO A 306 31.90 -20.33 -1.69
N ILE A 307 31.58 -21.47 -1.05
CA ILE A 307 30.22 -22.06 -1.01
C ILE A 307 29.11 -21.06 -0.60
N LEU A 308 29.35 -20.21 0.40
CA LEU A 308 28.38 -19.22 0.91
C LEU A 308 28.17 -18.02 -0.05
N GLU A 309 29.16 -17.71 -0.89
CA GLU A 309 29.11 -16.63 -1.89
C GLU A 309 28.58 -17.16 -3.23
N LEU A 310 28.93 -18.41 -3.55
CA LEU A 310 28.52 -19.15 -4.73
C LEU A 310 27.00 -19.16 -4.89
N GLY A 311 26.27 -19.55 -3.84
CA GLY A 311 24.81 -19.67 -3.90
C GLY A 311 24.15 -18.35 -4.26
N GLN A 312 24.59 -17.27 -3.62
CA GLN A 312 24.08 -15.92 -3.89
C GLN A 312 24.38 -15.48 -5.32
N CYS A 313 25.58 -15.76 -5.82
CA CYS A 313 25.98 -15.46 -7.19
C CYS A 313 25.12 -16.24 -8.21
N ILE A 314 24.94 -17.55 -8.04
CA ILE A 314 24.11 -18.38 -8.94
C ILE A 314 22.67 -17.87 -8.96
N ILE A 315 22.10 -17.50 -7.82
CA ILE A 315 20.72 -16.96 -7.75
C ILE A 315 20.59 -15.68 -8.59
N HIS A 316 21.58 -14.78 -8.51
CA HIS A 316 21.61 -13.49 -9.22
C HIS A 316 22.12 -13.55 -10.66
N ALA A 317 22.74 -14.67 -11.07
CA ALA A 317 23.21 -14.86 -12.44
C ALA A 317 22.04 -14.73 -13.43
N GLU A 318 22.32 -14.10 -14.57
CA GLU A 318 21.34 -13.94 -15.66
C GLU A 318 20.84 -15.32 -16.14
N ASN A 319 19.61 -15.32 -16.66
CA ASN A 319 19.06 -16.49 -17.31
C ASN A 319 19.84 -16.82 -18.59
N ASP A 320 19.91 -18.10 -18.94
CA ASP A 320 20.44 -18.51 -20.23
C ASP A 320 19.62 -17.96 -21.40
N ASP A 321 20.29 -17.89 -22.55
CA ASP A 321 19.64 -17.56 -23.81
C ASP A 321 18.61 -18.63 -24.19
N LYS A 322 17.59 -18.23 -24.96
CA LYS A 322 16.62 -19.18 -25.52
C LYS A 322 17.37 -20.24 -26.36
N PRO A 323 17.11 -21.55 -26.19
CA PRO A 323 17.77 -22.57 -27.00
C PRO A 323 17.44 -22.44 -28.48
N GLU A 324 18.44 -22.62 -29.33
CA GLU A 324 18.29 -22.62 -30.78
C GLU A 324 17.52 -23.87 -31.27
N GLY A 325 16.86 -23.75 -32.43
CA GLY A 325 16.16 -24.86 -33.08
C GLY A 325 14.84 -25.29 -32.43
N LEU A 326 14.38 -24.62 -31.35
CA LEU A 326 13.07 -24.86 -30.77
C LEU A 326 11.97 -24.13 -31.54
N SER A 327 10.88 -24.84 -31.85
CA SER A 327 9.64 -24.22 -32.33
C SER A 327 9.19 -23.11 -31.37
N PRO A 328 8.73 -21.95 -31.89
CA PRO A 328 8.17 -20.90 -31.05
C PRO A 328 6.88 -21.34 -30.34
N THR A 329 6.11 -22.25 -30.94
CA THR A 329 4.86 -22.78 -30.38
C THR A 329 5.03 -24.19 -29.82
N LEU A 330 4.12 -24.59 -28.92
CA LEU A 330 3.97 -25.96 -28.43
C LEU A 330 2.80 -26.68 -29.13
N LYS A 331 2.39 -26.19 -30.31
CA LYS A 331 1.35 -26.80 -31.15
C LYS A 331 1.64 -28.29 -31.39
N GLY A 332 0.67 -29.16 -31.11
CA GLY A 332 0.82 -30.61 -31.21
C GLY A 332 1.88 -31.24 -30.28
N PHE A 333 2.51 -30.47 -29.38
CA PHE A 333 3.61 -30.93 -28.52
C PHE A 333 3.15 -32.05 -27.56
N LEU A 334 1.90 -32.01 -27.12
CA LEU A 334 1.35 -33.04 -26.24
C LEU A 334 0.70 -34.22 -26.98
N GLY A 335 0.40 -34.10 -28.28
CA GLY A 335 -0.30 -35.14 -29.06
C GLY A 335 -1.76 -35.39 -28.62
N GLU A 336 -2.43 -36.37 -29.23
CA GLU A 336 -3.79 -36.77 -28.84
C GLU A 336 -3.79 -37.41 -27.45
N ARG A 337 -4.20 -36.66 -26.44
CA ARG A 337 -4.36 -37.16 -25.09
C ARG A 337 -5.63 -36.64 -24.46
N ASP A 338 -6.46 -37.54 -23.95
CA ASP A 338 -7.62 -37.16 -23.14
C ASP A 338 -7.15 -36.80 -21.73
N PHE A 339 -6.97 -35.49 -21.50
CA PHE A 339 -6.57 -34.96 -20.21
C PHE A 339 -7.51 -35.39 -19.07
N ASN A 340 -8.81 -35.63 -19.33
CA ASN A 340 -9.74 -36.01 -18.27
C ASN A 340 -9.55 -37.44 -17.79
N GLN A 341 -9.05 -38.33 -18.64
CA GLN A 341 -8.77 -39.73 -18.28
C GLN A 341 -7.48 -39.90 -17.47
N PHE A 342 -6.65 -38.85 -17.39
CA PHE A 342 -5.41 -38.90 -16.64
C PHE A 342 -5.63 -38.93 -15.14
N SER A 343 -4.86 -39.78 -14.47
CA SER A 343 -4.69 -39.71 -13.03
C SER A 343 -4.15 -38.34 -12.63
N SER A 344 -4.36 -37.94 -11.37
CA SER A 344 -3.80 -36.68 -10.83
C SER A 344 -2.29 -36.57 -11.11
N ARG A 345 -1.59 -37.70 -11.01
CA ARG A 345 -0.15 -37.81 -11.22
C ARG A 345 0.26 -37.54 -12.67
N GLU A 346 -0.46 -38.12 -13.63
CA GLU A 346 -0.21 -37.89 -15.06
C GLU A 346 -0.53 -36.44 -15.44
N LYS A 347 -1.60 -35.86 -14.89
CA LYS A 347 -1.91 -34.43 -15.06
C LYS A 347 -0.78 -33.54 -14.56
N ASP A 348 -0.24 -33.83 -13.36
CA ASP A 348 0.88 -33.06 -12.80
C ASP A 348 2.15 -33.16 -13.65
N LEU A 349 2.49 -34.35 -14.13
CA LEU A 349 3.65 -34.55 -15.01
C LEU A 349 3.49 -33.82 -16.34
N LEU A 350 2.28 -33.85 -16.92
CA LEU A 350 1.96 -33.15 -18.16
C LEU A 350 2.11 -31.64 -17.97
N MET A 351 1.52 -31.08 -16.89
CA MET A 351 1.61 -29.65 -16.60
C MET A 351 3.04 -29.21 -16.26
N ALA A 352 3.81 -30.05 -15.56
CA ALA A 352 5.22 -29.81 -15.33
C ALA A 352 6.02 -29.75 -16.64
N ARG A 353 5.73 -30.66 -17.58
CA ARG A 353 6.39 -30.69 -18.89
C ARG A 353 6.03 -29.48 -19.73
N PHE A 354 4.75 -29.11 -19.78
CA PHE A 354 4.30 -27.89 -20.45
C PHE A 354 5.02 -26.66 -19.88
N THR A 355 5.03 -26.53 -18.55
CA THR A 355 5.67 -25.40 -17.86
C THR A 355 7.17 -25.34 -18.18
N TYR A 356 7.88 -26.46 -18.16
CA TYR A 356 9.30 -26.54 -18.53
C TYR A 356 9.55 -26.08 -19.98
N GLU A 357 8.79 -26.61 -20.95
CA GLU A 357 8.98 -26.28 -22.36
C GLU A 357 8.60 -24.83 -22.66
N TYR A 358 7.54 -24.32 -22.06
CA TYR A 358 7.11 -22.94 -22.24
C TYR A 358 8.14 -21.97 -21.62
N SER A 359 8.62 -22.28 -20.42
CA SER A 359 9.59 -21.45 -19.68
C SER A 359 10.93 -21.31 -20.40
N ARG A 360 11.52 -22.41 -20.88
CA ARG A 360 12.82 -22.37 -21.58
C ARG A 360 12.77 -21.64 -22.92
N ARG A 361 11.58 -21.51 -23.53
CA ARG A 361 11.34 -20.69 -24.74
C ARG A 361 11.15 -19.20 -24.43
N HIS A 362 10.83 -18.87 -23.18
CA HIS A 362 10.46 -17.54 -22.71
C HIS A 362 11.29 -17.12 -21.49
N THR A 363 12.62 -17.13 -21.63
CA THR A 363 13.57 -16.85 -20.53
C THR A 363 13.50 -15.44 -19.97
N LYS A 364 12.79 -14.53 -20.66
CA LYS A 364 12.57 -13.13 -20.26
C LYS A 364 11.21 -12.85 -19.64
N LEU A 365 10.24 -13.77 -19.68
CA LEU A 365 8.92 -13.53 -19.09
C LEU A 365 8.96 -13.70 -17.58
N ALA A 366 8.14 -12.93 -16.87
CA ALA A 366 8.02 -13.06 -15.42
C ALA A 366 7.37 -14.40 -15.04
N VAL A 367 7.83 -15.01 -13.95
CA VAL A 367 7.31 -16.29 -13.44
C VAL A 367 5.77 -16.29 -13.27
N PRO A 368 5.14 -15.26 -12.66
CA PRO A 368 3.68 -15.23 -12.56
C PRO A 368 2.94 -15.18 -13.90
N VAL A 369 3.57 -14.67 -14.97
CA VAL A 369 3.00 -14.65 -16.33
C VAL A 369 3.02 -16.06 -16.91
N ILE A 370 4.15 -16.75 -16.84
CA ILE A 370 4.27 -18.16 -17.28
C ILE A 370 3.26 -19.04 -16.56
N LEU A 371 3.10 -18.86 -15.24
CA LEU A 371 2.15 -19.66 -14.46
C LEU A 371 0.69 -19.36 -14.80
N ARG A 372 0.36 -18.14 -15.25
CA ARG A 372 -0.98 -17.84 -15.79
C ARG A 372 -1.22 -18.54 -17.12
N VAL A 373 -0.23 -18.57 -18.00
CA VAL A 373 -0.30 -19.35 -19.24
C VAL A 373 -0.48 -20.83 -18.93
N ALA A 374 0.33 -21.40 -18.02
CA ALA A 374 0.20 -22.80 -17.62
C ALA A 374 -1.17 -23.11 -17.00
N LYS A 375 -1.69 -22.23 -16.14
CA LYS A 375 -3.04 -22.39 -15.57
C LYS A 375 -4.12 -22.33 -16.65
N GLY A 376 -4.07 -21.34 -17.54
CA GLY A 376 -5.01 -21.24 -18.66
C GLY A 376 -4.93 -22.43 -19.61
N TYR A 377 -3.73 -22.98 -19.81
CA TYR A 377 -3.55 -24.21 -20.58
C TYR A 377 -4.22 -25.42 -19.91
N GLN A 378 -4.10 -25.54 -18.58
CA GLN A 378 -4.82 -26.59 -17.85
C GLN A 378 -6.34 -26.48 -18.04
N GLU A 379 -6.89 -25.26 -17.87
CA GLU A 379 -8.32 -24.98 -18.05
C GLU A 379 -8.78 -25.26 -19.50
N LEU A 380 -7.91 -24.95 -20.48
CA LEU A 380 -8.14 -25.27 -21.89
C LEU A 380 -8.18 -26.79 -22.15
N LEU A 381 -7.23 -27.55 -21.59
CA LEU A 381 -7.23 -29.02 -21.73
C LEU A 381 -8.50 -29.64 -21.16
N GLU A 382 -8.95 -29.19 -19.99
CA GLU A 382 -10.19 -29.62 -19.35
C GLU A 382 -11.40 -29.32 -20.24
N LYS A 383 -11.46 -28.14 -20.87
CA LYS A 383 -12.54 -27.76 -21.80
C LYS A 383 -12.51 -28.55 -23.11
N CYS A 384 -11.34 -28.69 -23.73
CA CYS A 384 -11.19 -29.29 -25.06
C CYS A 384 -11.38 -30.82 -25.07
N SER A 385 -11.15 -31.48 -23.94
CA SER A 385 -11.44 -32.92 -23.76
C SER A 385 -12.89 -33.32 -24.08
N GLN A 386 -13.83 -32.38 -24.03
CA GLN A 386 -15.25 -32.58 -24.32
C GLN A 386 -15.65 -32.21 -25.76
N SER A 387 -14.69 -31.74 -26.58
CA SER A 387 -14.96 -31.32 -27.96
C SER A 387 -14.87 -32.47 -28.95
N GLU A 388 -15.55 -32.36 -30.09
CA GLU A 388 -15.51 -33.36 -31.17
C GLU A 388 -14.09 -33.55 -31.75
N ASN A 389 -13.26 -32.49 -31.71
CA ASN A 389 -11.86 -32.53 -32.14
C ASN A 389 -10.95 -31.89 -31.07
N PRO A 390 -10.51 -32.66 -30.05
CA PRO A 390 -9.71 -32.16 -28.94
C PRO A 390 -8.40 -31.48 -29.38
N LEU A 391 -7.70 -32.02 -30.38
CA LEU A 391 -6.45 -31.45 -30.86
C LEU A 391 -6.64 -30.08 -31.50
N GLU A 392 -7.61 -29.96 -32.41
CA GLU A 392 -7.87 -28.69 -33.07
C GLU A 392 -8.34 -27.63 -32.06
N CYS A 393 -9.11 -28.04 -31.05
CA CYS A 393 -9.49 -27.17 -29.93
C CYS A 393 -8.27 -26.70 -29.13
N GLN A 394 -7.34 -27.62 -28.80
CA GLN A 394 -6.12 -27.30 -28.05
C GLN A 394 -5.21 -26.36 -28.83
N ASP A 395 -4.97 -26.65 -30.10
CA ASP A 395 -4.08 -25.87 -30.96
C ASP A 395 -4.58 -24.42 -31.13
N LYS A 396 -5.90 -24.24 -31.35
CA LYS A 396 -6.51 -22.90 -31.41
C LYS A 396 -6.47 -22.20 -30.06
N GLY A 397 -6.75 -22.93 -28.98
CA GLY A 397 -6.76 -22.36 -27.64
C GLY A 397 -5.38 -21.97 -27.12
N GLU A 398 -4.30 -22.62 -27.57
CA GLU A 398 -2.93 -22.23 -27.21
C GLU A 398 -2.60 -20.82 -27.72
N GLU A 399 -3.04 -20.47 -28.94
CA GLU A 399 -2.91 -19.11 -29.49
C GLU A 399 -3.67 -18.08 -28.63
N GLU A 400 -4.81 -18.46 -28.06
CA GLU A 400 -5.57 -17.58 -27.15
C GLU A 400 -4.86 -17.33 -25.82
N LEU A 401 -3.90 -18.15 -25.40
CA LEU A 401 -3.15 -17.95 -24.15
C LEU A 401 -2.17 -16.78 -24.22
N GLU A 402 -1.80 -16.34 -25.42
CA GLU A 402 -0.96 -15.15 -25.65
C GLU A 402 -1.61 -13.89 -25.03
N LYS A 403 -2.94 -13.87 -24.85
CA LYS A 403 -3.65 -12.79 -24.17
C LYS A 403 -3.09 -12.48 -22.79
N TYR A 404 -2.64 -13.50 -22.03
CA TYR A 404 -2.10 -13.29 -20.68
C TYR A 404 -0.77 -12.53 -20.69
N ILE A 405 0.01 -12.70 -21.75
CA ILE A 405 1.26 -11.97 -22.00
C ILE A 405 0.92 -10.54 -22.43
N GLN A 406 0.02 -10.39 -23.40
CA GLN A 406 -0.41 -9.09 -23.91
C GLN A 406 -1.02 -8.20 -22.82
N GLU A 407 -1.87 -8.75 -21.95
CA GLU A 407 -2.44 -8.06 -20.79
C GLU A 407 -1.35 -7.50 -19.86
N SER A 408 -0.33 -8.30 -19.56
CA SER A 408 0.80 -7.87 -18.73
C SER A 408 1.67 -6.83 -19.41
N GLN A 409 1.92 -6.97 -20.71
CA GLN A 409 2.65 -5.97 -21.50
C GLN A 409 1.89 -4.64 -21.53
N ALA A 410 0.57 -4.68 -21.75
CA ALA A 410 -0.28 -3.50 -21.71
C ALA A 410 -0.26 -2.82 -20.34
N LEU A 411 -0.33 -3.60 -19.25
CA LEU A 411 -0.24 -3.07 -17.89
C LEU A 411 1.13 -2.43 -17.61
N ALA A 412 2.23 -3.07 -18.03
CA ALA A 412 3.58 -2.53 -17.87
C ALA A 412 3.76 -1.24 -18.66
N LYS A 413 3.30 -1.20 -19.93
CA LYS A 413 3.32 0.00 -20.78
C LYS A 413 2.50 1.14 -20.17
N ARG A 414 1.28 0.87 -19.72
CA ARG A 414 0.44 1.87 -19.04
C ARG A 414 1.10 2.40 -17.77
N SER A 415 1.64 1.52 -16.93
CA SER A 415 2.26 1.90 -15.65
C SER A 415 3.49 2.78 -15.88
N CYS A 416 4.34 2.42 -16.85
CA CYS A 416 5.52 3.22 -17.16
C CYS A 416 5.20 4.51 -17.92
N GLY A 417 4.16 4.53 -18.76
CA GLY A 417 3.66 5.79 -19.34
C GLY A 417 3.16 6.76 -18.26
N LEU A 418 2.47 6.24 -17.24
CA LEU A 418 2.08 7.05 -16.07
C LEU A 418 3.30 7.52 -15.28
N PHE A 419 4.29 6.66 -15.03
CA PHE A 419 5.53 7.04 -14.36
C PHE A 419 6.28 8.15 -15.11
N GLN A 420 6.43 8.03 -16.43
CA GLN A 420 7.07 9.05 -17.26
C GLN A 420 6.34 10.40 -17.21
N LYS A 421 5.00 10.39 -17.16
CA LYS A 421 4.18 11.61 -17.08
C LYS A 421 4.23 12.27 -15.70
N LEU A 422 4.17 11.47 -14.64
CA LEU A 422 3.93 11.95 -13.27
C LEU A 422 5.21 12.03 -12.42
N GLY A 423 6.23 11.23 -12.73
CA GLY A 423 7.34 10.99 -11.82
C GLY A 423 6.94 10.19 -10.58
N GLU A 424 7.93 9.86 -9.74
CA GLU A 424 7.76 8.92 -8.62
C GLU A 424 6.73 9.40 -7.58
N TYR A 425 6.81 10.65 -7.14
CA TYR A 425 5.95 11.19 -6.07
C TYR A 425 4.46 11.19 -6.46
N TYR A 426 4.13 11.70 -7.65
CA TYR A 426 2.74 11.78 -8.08
C TYR A 426 2.20 10.41 -8.51
N LEU A 427 3.05 9.51 -9.02
CA LEU A 427 2.65 8.11 -9.22
C LEU A 427 2.32 7.43 -7.88
N GLN A 428 3.11 7.69 -6.83
CA GLN A 428 2.79 7.20 -5.48
C GLN A 428 1.42 7.72 -5.03
N ASN A 429 1.10 8.99 -5.28
CA ASN A 429 -0.21 9.56 -4.93
C ASN A 429 -1.36 8.86 -5.68
N ALA A 430 -1.19 8.53 -6.96
CA ALA A 430 -2.18 7.74 -7.70
C ALA A 430 -2.39 6.35 -7.08
N PHE A 431 -1.29 5.67 -6.70
CA PHE A 431 -1.40 4.40 -5.98
C PHE A 431 -2.04 4.56 -4.59
N LEU A 432 -1.75 5.65 -3.86
CA LEU A 432 -2.36 5.93 -2.56
C LEU A 432 -3.87 6.05 -2.67
N VAL A 433 -4.39 6.79 -3.64
CA VAL A 433 -5.84 6.90 -3.86
C VAL A 433 -6.43 5.54 -4.17
N ALA A 434 -5.84 4.80 -5.12
CA ALA A 434 -6.34 3.50 -5.53
C ALA A 434 -6.33 2.47 -4.39
N TYR A 435 -5.23 2.35 -3.66
CA TYR A 435 -5.10 1.38 -2.56
C TYR A 435 -5.86 1.79 -1.30
N THR A 436 -6.04 3.09 -1.05
CA THR A 436 -6.94 3.54 0.04
C THR A 436 -8.38 3.16 -0.26
N LYS A 437 -8.82 3.22 -1.53
CA LYS A 437 -10.15 2.73 -1.95
C LYS A 437 -10.28 1.21 -1.81
N LYS A 438 -9.25 0.46 -2.22
CA LYS A 438 -9.25 -1.04 -2.21
C LYS A 438 -9.11 -1.63 -0.80
N ALA A 439 -8.38 -0.95 0.10
CA ALA A 439 -8.03 -1.45 1.43
C ALA A 439 -7.98 -0.30 2.47
N PRO A 440 -9.10 0.41 2.71
CA PRO A 440 -9.16 1.56 3.62
C PRO A 440 -8.88 1.21 5.10
N GLN A 441 -8.90 -0.08 5.47
CA GLN A 441 -8.59 -0.57 6.81
C GLN A 441 -7.10 -0.47 7.16
N LEU A 442 -6.21 -0.43 6.17
CA LEU A 442 -4.78 -0.23 6.40
C LEU A 442 -4.49 1.13 7.04
N THR A 443 -3.53 1.20 7.94
CA THR A 443 -3.09 2.48 8.51
C THR A 443 -2.46 3.37 7.42
N PRO A 444 -2.45 4.71 7.60
CA PRO A 444 -1.82 5.60 6.64
C PRO A 444 -0.33 5.30 6.40
N SER A 445 0.41 4.92 7.44
CA SER A 445 1.82 4.53 7.33
C SER A 445 1.99 3.26 6.48
N GLU A 446 1.12 2.26 6.66
CA GLU A 446 1.14 1.04 5.84
C GLU A 446 0.81 1.33 4.36
N LEU A 447 -0.19 2.18 4.09
CA LEU A 447 -0.54 2.62 2.73
C LEU A 447 0.62 3.37 2.08
N MET A 448 1.22 4.34 2.78
CA MET A 448 2.39 5.08 2.27
C MET A 448 3.58 4.17 2.02
N ALA A 449 3.91 3.27 2.95
CA ALA A 449 5.02 2.35 2.79
C ALA A 449 4.83 1.40 1.60
N SER A 450 3.62 0.84 1.43
CA SER A 450 3.31 -0.10 0.35
C SER A 450 3.32 0.58 -1.02
N THR A 451 2.69 1.74 -1.13
CA THR A 451 2.61 2.50 -2.39
C THR A 451 3.94 3.13 -2.78
N ARG A 452 4.77 3.53 -1.80
CA ARG A 452 6.15 3.97 -2.06
C ARG A 452 6.97 2.84 -2.71
N LYS A 453 6.88 1.61 -2.19
CA LYS A 453 7.52 0.44 -2.82
C LYS A 453 7.08 0.26 -4.27
N MET A 454 5.80 0.46 -4.58
CA MET A 454 5.27 0.37 -5.95
C MET A 454 5.83 1.48 -6.86
N ALA A 455 5.89 2.72 -6.37
CA ALA A 455 6.44 3.84 -7.12
C ALA A 455 7.95 3.69 -7.36
N THR A 456 8.72 3.25 -6.35
CA THR A 456 10.15 2.96 -6.49
C THR A 456 10.41 1.77 -7.42
N ALA A 457 9.53 0.76 -7.43
CA ALA A 457 9.60 -0.32 -8.41
C ALA A 457 9.40 0.21 -9.84
N ALA A 458 8.45 1.12 -10.06
CA ALA A 458 8.29 1.77 -11.36
C ALA A 458 9.56 2.58 -11.73
N ALA A 459 10.12 3.36 -10.80
CA ALA A 459 11.35 4.12 -11.03
C ALA A 459 12.54 3.24 -11.43
N THR A 460 12.60 2.02 -10.88
CA THR A 460 13.65 1.05 -11.21
C THR A 460 13.38 0.33 -12.53
N CYS A 461 12.16 -0.17 -12.73
CA CYS A 461 11.83 -1.06 -13.85
C CYS A 461 11.57 -0.30 -15.17
N CYS A 462 11.03 0.91 -15.12
CA CYS A 462 10.66 1.67 -16.32
C CYS A 462 11.86 2.25 -17.08
N GLN A 463 13.07 2.17 -16.52
CA GLN A 463 14.31 2.54 -17.19
C GLN A 463 14.93 1.38 -18.00
N LEU A 464 14.35 0.17 -17.90
CA LEU A 464 14.82 -1.02 -18.58
C LEU A 464 14.21 -1.13 -19.99
N SER A 465 14.77 -2.02 -20.82
CA SER A 465 14.17 -2.36 -22.13
C SER A 465 12.78 -2.98 -21.96
N GLU A 466 11.91 -2.91 -22.98
CA GLU A 466 10.51 -3.39 -22.88
C GLU A 466 10.41 -4.82 -22.34
N ASP A 467 11.25 -5.75 -22.82
CA ASP A 467 11.26 -7.14 -22.34
C ASP A 467 11.60 -7.25 -20.84
N LYS A 468 12.56 -6.44 -20.36
CA LYS A 468 13.03 -6.46 -18.97
C LYS A 468 12.08 -5.69 -18.05
N GLN A 469 11.39 -4.68 -18.56
CA GLN A 469 10.41 -3.88 -17.84
C GLN A 469 9.25 -4.74 -17.33
N LEU A 470 8.70 -5.62 -18.18
CA LEU A 470 7.61 -6.52 -17.78
C LEU A 470 8.05 -7.49 -16.67
N ALA A 471 9.20 -8.14 -16.83
CA ALA A 471 9.69 -9.09 -15.85
C ALA A 471 9.99 -8.43 -14.49
N CYS A 472 10.64 -7.27 -14.53
CA CYS A 472 10.94 -6.47 -13.34
C CYS A 472 9.66 -6.01 -12.64
N GLY A 473 8.70 -5.45 -13.39
CA GLY A 473 7.45 -4.93 -12.83
C GLY A 473 6.58 -6.03 -12.20
N GLU A 474 6.37 -7.15 -12.89
CA GLU A 474 5.60 -8.28 -12.36
C GLU A 474 6.31 -8.94 -11.16
N GLY A 475 7.64 -9.08 -11.19
CA GLY A 475 8.42 -9.61 -10.08
C GLY A 475 8.34 -8.73 -8.83
N ALA A 476 8.48 -7.42 -9.00
CA ALA A 476 8.33 -6.46 -7.91
C ALA A 476 6.89 -6.44 -7.36
N ALA A 477 5.88 -6.47 -8.23
CA ALA A 477 4.47 -6.53 -7.82
C ALA A 477 4.17 -7.82 -7.04
N ASP A 478 4.71 -8.97 -7.46
CA ASP A 478 4.52 -10.25 -6.76
C ASP A 478 5.06 -10.20 -5.32
N LEU A 479 6.24 -9.63 -5.12
CA LEU A 479 6.82 -9.44 -3.80
C LEU A 479 6.03 -8.45 -2.95
N ILE A 480 5.66 -7.28 -3.48
CA ILE A 480 4.93 -6.25 -2.74
C ILE A 480 3.55 -6.76 -2.31
N ILE A 481 2.83 -7.43 -3.21
CA ILE A 481 1.52 -8.00 -2.91
C ILE A 481 1.66 -9.19 -1.96
N GLY A 482 2.71 -10.02 -2.11
CA GLY A 482 3.00 -11.10 -1.17
C GLY A 482 3.18 -10.60 0.25
N GLN A 483 3.92 -9.50 0.43
CA GLN A 483 4.10 -8.86 1.74
C GLN A 483 2.79 -8.31 2.31
N LEU A 484 1.91 -7.75 1.47
CA LEU A 484 0.58 -7.35 1.89
C LEU A 484 -0.28 -8.56 2.34
N CYS A 485 -0.16 -9.70 1.67
CA CYS A 485 -0.85 -10.93 2.06
C CYS A 485 -0.33 -11.53 3.37
N ILE A 486 0.98 -11.50 3.60
CA ILE A 486 1.55 -11.92 4.88
C ILE A 486 1.04 -11.02 6.02
N ARG A 487 1.03 -9.70 5.78
CA ARG A 487 0.44 -8.75 6.72
C ARG A 487 -1.06 -9.00 6.94
N HIS A 488 -1.80 -9.42 5.91
CA HIS A 488 -3.22 -9.77 6.03
C HIS A 488 -3.46 -11.02 6.89
N GLU A 489 -2.57 -12.03 6.82
CA GLU A 489 -2.65 -13.22 7.68
C GLU A 489 -2.53 -12.86 9.17
N GLU A 490 -1.65 -11.90 9.51
CA GLU A 490 -1.44 -11.47 10.90
C GLU A 490 -2.60 -10.61 11.43
N THR A 491 -3.15 -9.72 10.60
CA THR A 491 -4.32 -8.91 10.97
C THR A 491 -5.18 -8.67 9.73
N PRO A 492 -6.32 -9.39 9.60
CA PRO A 492 -7.17 -9.32 8.42
C PRO A 492 -7.57 -7.90 8.04
N ILE A 493 -7.49 -7.60 6.74
CA ILE A 493 -7.75 -6.27 6.17
C ILE A 493 -9.22 -6.18 5.74
N ASN A 494 -9.61 -6.91 4.69
CA ASN A 494 -10.99 -7.05 4.23
C ASN A 494 -11.16 -8.35 3.39
N PRO A 495 -12.40 -8.78 3.10
CA PRO A 495 -12.66 -10.02 2.36
C PRO A 495 -12.09 -10.03 0.94
N GLY A 496 -12.09 -8.90 0.23
CA GLY A 496 -11.56 -8.81 -1.13
C GLY A 496 -10.05 -9.06 -1.19
N VAL A 497 -9.29 -8.47 -0.26
CA VAL A 497 -7.87 -8.75 -0.09
C VAL A 497 -7.64 -10.22 0.27
N GLY A 498 -8.42 -10.77 1.20
CA GLY A 498 -8.33 -12.18 1.60
C GLY A 498 -8.55 -13.14 0.43
N GLN A 499 -9.57 -12.87 -0.40
CA GLN A 499 -9.84 -13.65 -1.61
C GLN A 499 -8.67 -13.59 -2.61
N CYS A 500 -8.10 -12.39 -2.86
CA CYS A 500 -6.96 -12.26 -3.76
C CYS A 500 -5.69 -12.95 -3.21
N CYS A 501 -5.49 -12.96 -1.90
CA CYS A 501 -4.33 -13.59 -1.27
C CYS A 501 -4.37 -15.12 -1.29
N THR A 502 -5.55 -15.74 -1.36
CA THR A 502 -5.72 -17.19 -1.18
C THR A 502 -6.19 -17.94 -2.42
N SER A 503 -6.91 -17.28 -3.33
CA SER A 503 -7.58 -17.96 -4.46
C SER A 503 -6.64 -18.56 -5.50
N SER A 504 -5.58 -17.84 -5.90
CA SER A 504 -4.65 -18.33 -6.92
C SER A 504 -3.36 -17.51 -6.92
N TYR A 505 -2.21 -18.18 -6.75
CA TYR A 505 -0.90 -17.52 -6.84
C TYR A 505 -0.69 -16.82 -8.19
N ALA A 506 -0.91 -17.54 -9.29
CA ALA A 506 -0.72 -17.01 -10.65
C ALA A 506 -1.62 -15.77 -10.95
N ASN A 507 -2.87 -15.79 -10.47
CA ASN A 507 -3.83 -14.69 -10.70
C ASN A 507 -3.86 -13.64 -9.59
N ARG A 508 -2.95 -13.70 -8.62
CA ARG A 508 -2.94 -12.79 -7.46
C ARG A 508 -2.80 -11.33 -7.88
N ARG A 509 -1.79 -10.99 -8.69
CA ARG A 509 -1.59 -9.61 -9.19
C ARG A 509 -2.77 -9.09 -10.00
N PRO A 510 -3.31 -9.83 -11.00
CA PRO A 510 -4.56 -9.45 -11.66
C PRO A 510 -5.73 -9.23 -10.70
N CYS A 511 -5.92 -10.10 -9.71
CA CYS A 511 -7.00 -9.96 -8.72
C CYS A 511 -6.90 -8.63 -7.97
N PHE A 512 -5.72 -8.28 -7.45
CA PHE A 512 -5.50 -6.98 -6.79
C PHE A 512 -5.72 -5.79 -7.73
N SER A 513 -5.35 -5.93 -9.02
CA SER A 513 -5.58 -4.90 -10.03
C SER A 513 -7.07 -4.63 -10.22
N SER A 514 -7.89 -5.69 -10.18
CA SER A 514 -9.35 -5.65 -10.35
C SER A 514 -10.15 -5.30 -9.10
N LEU A 515 -9.53 -5.24 -7.91
CA LEU A 515 -10.23 -4.79 -6.70
C LEU A 515 -10.84 -3.39 -6.91
N VAL A 516 -12.08 -3.19 -6.49
CA VAL A 516 -12.75 -1.88 -6.55
C VAL A 516 -12.76 -1.23 -5.16
N VAL A 517 -13.60 -0.20 -4.96
CA VAL A 517 -13.82 0.39 -3.64
C VAL A 517 -14.38 -0.69 -2.71
N ASP A 518 -13.85 -0.79 -1.50
CA ASP A 518 -14.40 -1.69 -0.48
C ASP A 518 -15.76 -1.17 0.03
N GLU A 519 -16.85 -1.78 -0.44
CA GLU A 519 -18.21 -1.43 -0.06
C GLU A 519 -18.54 -1.75 1.40
N THR A 520 -17.75 -2.61 2.06
CA THR A 520 -17.93 -2.95 3.48
C THR A 520 -17.32 -1.91 4.42
N TYR A 521 -16.51 -0.99 3.88
CA TYR A 521 -15.88 0.05 4.67
C TYR A 521 -16.86 1.15 5.03
N VAL A 522 -16.97 1.40 6.34
CA VAL A 522 -17.75 2.51 6.89
C VAL A 522 -16.77 3.62 7.29
N PRO A 523 -16.81 4.80 6.65
CA PRO A 523 -15.99 5.94 7.04
C PRO A 523 -16.23 6.29 8.51
N PRO A 524 -15.18 6.59 9.29
CA PRO A 524 -15.36 7.07 10.64
C PRO A 524 -16.15 8.41 10.65
N PRO A 525 -16.73 8.79 11.80
CA PRO A 525 -17.29 10.13 11.97
C PRO A 525 -16.26 11.18 11.53
N PHE A 526 -16.75 12.21 10.85
CA PHE A 526 -15.87 13.28 10.41
C PHE A 526 -15.16 13.90 11.62
N SER A 527 -13.85 14.05 11.49
CA SER A 527 -12.96 14.49 12.55
C SER A 527 -12.25 15.74 12.04
N ASP A 528 -12.64 16.91 12.55
CA ASP A 528 -12.14 18.20 12.08
C ASP A 528 -10.60 18.29 12.24
N ASP A 529 -10.06 17.73 13.33
CA ASP A 529 -8.62 17.59 13.64
C ASP A 529 -7.78 16.96 12.53
N LYS A 530 -8.35 16.05 11.71
CA LYS A 530 -7.61 15.42 10.59
C LYS A 530 -7.46 16.32 9.37
N PHE A 531 -8.12 17.47 9.39
CA PHE A 531 -8.18 18.46 8.33
C PHE A 531 -7.82 19.88 8.83
N ILE A 532 -7.42 20.02 10.10
CA ILE A 532 -6.83 21.26 10.61
C ILE A 532 -5.36 21.30 10.20
N PHE A 533 -4.95 22.42 9.59
CA PHE A 533 -3.59 22.68 9.18
C PHE A 533 -2.95 23.71 10.09
N HIS A 534 -1.66 23.52 10.35
CA HIS A 534 -0.88 24.36 11.25
C HIS A 534 0.33 24.96 10.49
N LYS A 535 1.00 25.92 11.10
CA LYS A 535 2.16 26.61 10.51
C LYS A 535 3.33 25.68 10.20
N ASP A 536 3.42 24.54 10.88
CA ASP A 536 4.44 23.52 10.62
C ASP A 536 4.37 22.97 9.20
N LEU A 537 3.18 22.97 8.59
CA LEU A 537 2.98 22.63 7.18
C LEU A 537 3.69 23.60 6.22
N CYS A 538 3.84 24.87 6.61
CA CYS A 538 4.59 25.88 5.87
C CYS A 538 6.11 25.78 6.10
N GLN A 539 6.53 25.20 7.22
CA GLN A 539 7.94 25.01 7.58
C GLN A 539 8.50 23.69 7.03
N ALA A 540 7.63 22.70 6.80
CA ALA A 540 8.01 21.42 6.24
C ALA A 540 8.52 21.56 4.81
N GLN A 541 9.64 20.88 4.50
CA GLN A 541 10.21 20.82 3.15
C GLN A 541 10.51 19.38 2.76
N GLY A 542 10.68 19.16 1.45
CA GLY A 542 11.05 17.85 0.89
C GLY A 542 10.12 16.72 1.35
N VAL A 543 10.71 15.66 1.92
CA VAL A 543 9.99 14.43 2.32
C VAL A 543 8.97 14.67 3.43
N ALA A 544 9.24 15.59 4.36
CA ALA A 544 8.32 15.88 5.47
C ALA A 544 7.01 16.47 4.94
N LEU A 545 7.10 17.48 4.07
CA LEU A 545 5.94 18.10 3.43
C LEU A 545 5.19 17.09 2.56
N GLN A 546 5.91 16.31 1.75
CA GLN A 546 5.32 15.27 0.92
C GLN A 546 4.51 14.25 1.74
N THR A 547 5.02 13.85 2.90
CA THR A 547 4.36 12.93 3.82
C THR A 547 3.08 13.53 4.40
N MET A 548 3.10 14.79 4.82
CA MET A 548 1.92 15.49 5.31
C MET A 548 0.82 15.59 4.23
N LYS A 549 1.19 15.92 2.98
CA LYS A 549 0.26 15.96 1.84
C LYS A 549 -0.36 14.59 1.54
N GLN A 550 0.45 13.53 1.58
CA GLN A 550 -0.02 12.15 1.38
C GLN A 550 -0.94 11.69 2.51
N GLN A 551 -0.65 12.10 3.75
CA GLN A 551 -1.49 11.82 4.90
C GLN A 551 -2.88 12.47 4.76
N PHE A 552 -2.92 13.73 4.33
CA PHE A 552 -4.17 14.43 3.99
C PHE A 552 -4.95 13.69 2.90
N LEU A 553 -4.27 13.29 1.82
CA LEU A 553 -4.87 12.55 0.70
C LEU A 553 -5.52 11.23 1.17
N ILE A 554 -4.83 10.46 2.00
CA ILE A 554 -5.36 9.21 2.59
C ILE A 554 -6.58 9.52 3.46
N ASN A 555 -6.50 10.52 4.34
CA ASN A 555 -7.60 10.90 5.22
C ASN A 555 -8.84 11.33 4.42
N LEU A 556 -8.65 12.09 3.33
CA LEU A 556 -9.72 12.51 2.44
C LEU A 556 -10.41 11.32 1.76
N VAL A 557 -9.64 10.40 1.19
CA VAL A 557 -10.20 9.21 0.51
C VAL A 557 -10.88 8.28 1.51
N LYS A 558 -10.35 8.12 2.72
CA LYS A 558 -11.04 7.38 3.79
C LYS A 558 -12.34 8.07 4.22
N GLN A 559 -12.37 9.39 4.29
CA GLN A 559 -13.58 10.12 4.65
C GLN A 559 -14.65 10.06 3.56
N LYS A 560 -14.22 10.06 2.29
CA LYS A 560 -15.08 10.01 1.10
C LYS A 560 -14.57 8.95 0.10
N PRO A 561 -14.83 7.65 0.35
CA PRO A 561 -14.31 6.57 -0.50
C PRO A 561 -14.77 6.64 -1.96
N GLN A 562 -15.94 7.22 -2.19
CA GLN A 562 -16.55 7.43 -3.51
C GLN A 562 -16.14 8.75 -4.17
N ILE A 563 -15.09 9.43 -3.68
CA ILE A 563 -14.60 10.66 -4.31
C ILE A 563 -14.18 10.39 -5.76
N THR A 564 -14.71 11.17 -6.70
CA THR A 564 -14.36 11.08 -8.12
C THR A 564 -13.00 11.72 -8.38
N GLU A 565 -12.41 11.48 -9.55
CA GLU A 565 -11.13 12.07 -9.93
C GLU A 565 -11.25 13.60 -10.01
N GLU A 566 -12.32 14.12 -10.58
CA GLU A 566 -12.57 15.56 -10.72
C GLU A 566 -12.76 16.24 -9.35
N GLN A 567 -13.49 15.60 -8.44
CA GLN A 567 -13.66 16.10 -7.07
C GLN A 567 -12.34 16.09 -6.31
N LEU A 568 -11.52 15.07 -6.53
CA LEU A 568 -10.22 14.97 -5.89
C LEU A 568 -9.25 16.03 -6.43
N GLU A 569 -9.23 16.26 -7.74
CA GLU A 569 -8.44 17.32 -8.37
C GLU A 569 -8.85 18.70 -7.85
N ALA A 570 -10.15 18.98 -7.71
CA ALA A 570 -10.64 20.22 -7.13
C ALA A 570 -10.16 20.42 -5.69
N VAL A 571 -10.28 19.38 -4.83
CA VAL A 571 -9.83 19.46 -3.43
C VAL A 571 -8.31 19.63 -3.33
N ILE A 572 -7.54 18.99 -4.21
CA ILE A 572 -6.08 19.16 -4.27
C ILE A 572 -5.73 20.59 -4.70
N ALA A 573 -6.44 21.16 -5.68
CA ALA A 573 -6.24 22.54 -6.12
C ALA A 573 -6.56 23.55 -5.02
N ASP A 574 -7.69 23.37 -4.32
CA ASP A 574 -8.10 24.21 -3.19
C ASP A 574 -7.08 24.14 -2.05
N PHE A 575 -6.59 22.94 -1.74
CA PHE A 575 -5.56 22.75 -0.72
C PHE A 575 -4.22 23.40 -1.11
N SER A 576 -3.81 23.28 -2.37
CA SER A 576 -2.63 23.99 -2.89
C SER A 576 -2.77 25.51 -2.79
N ALA A 577 -3.93 26.06 -3.17
CA ALA A 577 -4.21 27.49 -3.07
C ALA A 577 -4.22 27.97 -1.60
N LEU A 578 -4.75 27.17 -0.68
CA LEU A 578 -4.70 27.43 0.76
C LEU A 578 -3.25 27.51 1.26
N LEU A 579 -2.39 26.56 0.85
CA LEU A 579 -0.97 26.57 1.20
C LEU A 579 -0.26 27.81 0.65
N GLU A 580 -0.50 28.15 -0.62
CA GLU A 580 0.09 29.35 -1.23
C GLU A 580 -0.33 30.62 -0.48
N LYS A 581 -1.62 30.75 -0.15
CA LYS A 581 -2.15 31.90 0.57
C LYS A 581 -1.60 31.99 2.00
N CYS A 582 -1.73 30.92 2.78
CA CYS A 582 -1.41 30.98 4.21
C CYS A 582 0.08 30.89 4.52
N CYS A 583 0.88 30.21 3.70
CA CYS A 583 2.32 30.12 3.95
C CYS A 583 3.11 31.38 3.54
N GLN A 584 2.53 32.27 2.72
CA GLN A 584 3.14 33.55 2.34
C GLN A 584 2.90 34.69 3.35
N GLY A 585 1.96 34.53 4.30
CA GLY A 585 1.63 35.55 5.31
C GLY A 585 2.44 35.47 6.61
N GLU A 586 2.48 36.56 7.38
CA GLU A 586 3.19 36.63 8.67
C GLU A 586 2.45 35.88 9.81
N GLU A 587 1.11 35.85 9.80
CA GLU A 587 0.27 35.18 10.81
C GLU A 587 -0.30 33.83 10.30
N GLN A 588 0.58 32.88 9.94
CA GLN A 588 0.23 31.62 9.29
C GLN A 588 -0.86 30.80 10.02
N GLU A 589 -0.78 30.68 11.36
CA GLU A 589 -1.80 29.96 12.15
C GLU A 589 -3.18 30.62 12.11
N VAL A 590 -3.20 31.95 12.07
CA VAL A 590 -4.45 32.70 12.01
C VAL A 590 -5.10 32.48 10.65
N CYS A 591 -4.31 32.54 9.57
CA CYS A 591 -4.79 32.26 8.22
C CYS A 591 -5.41 30.87 8.09
N PHE A 592 -4.73 29.82 8.56
CA PHE A 592 -5.29 28.47 8.50
C PHE A 592 -6.58 28.35 9.32
N ALA A 593 -6.60 28.90 10.54
CA ALA A 593 -7.80 28.86 11.39
C ALA A 593 -9.00 29.59 10.76
N GLU A 594 -8.79 30.75 10.14
CA GLU A 594 -9.85 31.55 9.50
C GLU A 594 -10.44 30.85 8.27
N GLU A 595 -9.59 30.36 7.36
CA GLU A 595 -10.03 29.69 6.14
C GLU A 595 -10.79 28.38 6.44
N LEU A 596 -10.33 27.61 7.44
CA LEU A 596 -10.99 26.38 7.90
C LEU A 596 -12.33 26.66 8.60
N TYR A 597 -12.43 27.73 9.37
CA TYR A 597 -13.66 28.11 10.08
C TYR A 597 -14.78 28.53 9.13
N LEU A 598 -14.46 29.32 8.10
CA LEU A 598 -15.41 29.71 7.04
C LEU A 598 -15.94 28.49 6.27
N TYR A 599 -15.07 27.50 6.02
CA TYR A 599 -15.45 26.24 5.38
C TYR A 599 -16.37 25.36 6.27
N GLU A 600 -16.04 25.20 7.56
CA GLU A 600 -16.85 24.43 8.52
C GLU A 600 -18.26 25.00 8.72
N VAL A 601 -18.35 26.33 8.84
CA VAL A 601 -19.61 27.05 9.05
C VAL A 601 -20.53 26.88 7.84
N SER A 602 -19.97 26.90 6.63
CA SER A 602 -20.67 26.66 5.37
C SER A 602 -21.13 25.19 5.24
N ARG A 603 -20.29 24.23 5.61
CA ARG A 603 -20.58 22.79 5.54
C ARG A 603 -21.65 22.32 6.54
N ARG A 604 -21.63 22.83 7.78
CA ARG A 604 -22.60 22.41 8.83
C ARG A 604 -24.02 22.92 8.60
N ASN A 605 -24.23 23.80 7.61
CA ASN A 605 -25.51 24.44 7.32
C ASN A 605 -25.91 24.23 5.85
N LEU A 606 -26.06 22.96 5.44
CA LEU A 606 -26.27 22.53 4.05
C LEU A 606 -27.54 23.05 3.35
N PHE A 607 -28.52 23.57 4.10
CA PHE A 607 -29.81 24.03 3.57
C PHE A 607 -29.89 25.54 3.43
N VAL A 608 -28.74 26.23 3.44
CA VAL A 608 -28.70 27.69 3.42
C VAL A 608 -28.76 28.22 1.99
N PHE A 609 -29.71 29.10 1.72
CA PHE A 609 -29.82 29.72 0.39
C PHE A 609 -28.65 30.68 0.14
N THR A 610 -28.22 30.80 -1.11
CA THR A 610 -27.09 31.65 -1.53
C THR A 610 -27.15 33.09 -0.99
N PRO A 611 -28.28 33.81 -0.99
CA PRO A 611 -28.34 35.16 -0.42
C PRO A 611 -28.01 35.23 1.07
N THR A 612 -28.37 34.18 1.82
CA THR A 612 -28.03 34.06 3.23
C THR A 612 -26.53 33.81 3.41
N LEU A 613 -25.93 32.96 2.58
CA LEU A 613 -24.48 32.73 2.61
C LEU A 613 -23.71 34.01 2.30
N LEU A 614 -24.10 34.77 1.27
CA LEU A 614 -23.50 36.06 0.92
C LEU A 614 -23.56 37.06 2.09
N THR A 615 -24.72 37.17 2.74
CA THR A 615 -24.89 38.03 3.93
C THR A 615 -23.99 37.60 5.08
N VAL A 616 -23.82 36.29 5.27
CA VAL A 616 -22.98 35.73 6.33
C VAL A 616 -21.51 35.95 6.03
N THR A 617 -21.08 35.80 4.77
CA THR A 617 -19.71 36.09 4.32
C THR A 617 -19.33 37.55 4.60
N VAL A 618 -20.17 38.51 4.23
CA VAL A 618 -19.93 39.94 4.49
C VAL A 618 -19.79 40.22 5.98
N ARG A 619 -20.66 39.65 6.81
CA ARG A 619 -20.60 39.83 8.27
C ARG A 619 -19.37 39.17 8.91
N PHE A 620 -18.91 38.05 8.37
CA PHE A 620 -17.65 37.44 8.82
C PHE A 620 -16.44 38.27 8.43
N GLU A 621 -16.46 38.88 7.25
CA GLU A 621 -15.40 39.78 6.78
C GLU A 621 -15.33 41.08 7.62
N GLU A 622 -16.46 41.61 8.08
CA GLU A 622 -16.47 42.71 9.05
C GLU A 622 -15.88 42.31 10.40
N ILE A 623 -16.08 41.06 10.84
CA ILE A 623 -15.55 40.55 12.09
C ILE A 623 -14.02 40.38 12.01
N THR A 624 -13.50 39.84 10.89
CA THR A 624 -12.05 39.68 10.69
C THR A 624 -11.31 41.02 10.63
N LYS A 625 -11.96 42.08 10.14
CA LYS A 625 -11.42 43.45 10.14
C LYS A 625 -11.29 44.08 11.53
N THR A 626 -11.87 43.49 12.59
CA THR A 626 -11.78 44.04 13.95
C THR A 626 -10.60 43.47 14.74
N ARG A 627 -9.68 44.33 15.20
CA ARG A 627 -8.52 43.92 16.02
C ARG A 627 -8.94 43.17 17.31
N CYS A 628 -8.36 42.01 17.52
CA CYS A 628 -8.37 41.25 18.78
C CYS A 628 -6.96 41.26 19.40
N ARG A 629 -6.84 41.19 20.74
CA ARG A 629 -5.53 41.15 21.42
C ARG A 629 -4.81 39.83 21.13
N GLU A 630 -3.49 39.88 20.95
CA GLU A 630 -2.67 38.75 20.47
C GLU A 630 -2.82 37.46 21.28
N GLN A 631 -3.00 37.55 22.59
CA GLN A 631 -3.08 36.36 23.46
C GLN A 631 -4.44 35.64 23.46
N ASP A 632 -5.52 36.25 22.93
CA ASP A 632 -6.89 35.72 23.02
C ASP A 632 -7.66 35.77 21.67
N LYS A 633 -6.96 35.86 20.54
CA LYS A 633 -7.56 36.07 19.21
C LYS A 633 -8.63 35.02 18.86
N ALA A 634 -8.38 33.73 19.12
CA ALA A 634 -9.34 32.66 18.82
C ALA A 634 -10.65 32.78 19.63
N ASN A 635 -10.54 33.06 20.93
CA ASN A 635 -11.71 33.23 21.81
C ASN A 635 -12.48 34.53 21.49
N CYS A 636 -11.74 35.60 21.16
CA CYS A 636 -12.29 36.87 20.71
C CYS A 636 -13.07 36.73 19.39
N PHE A 637 -12.47 36.04 18.41
CA PHE A 637 -13.11 35.76 17.12
C PHE A 637 -14.35 34.89 17.30
N GLN A 638 -14.25 33.80 18.06
CA GLN A 638 -15.38 32.91 18.34
C GLN A 638 -16.54 33.65 19.03
N THR A 639 -16.24 34.54 19.98
CA THR A 639 -17.25 35.38 20.65
C THR A 639 -17.93 36.35 19.69
N LYS A 640 -17.16 37.01 18.82
CA LYS A 640 -17.69 37.95 17.82
C LYS A 640 -18.43 37.26 16.67
N ALA A 641 -18.03 36.05 16.30
CA ALA A 641 -18.66 35.21 15.30
C ALA A 641 -20.01 34.63 15.77
N GLN A 642 -20.21 34.50 17.08
CA GLN A 642 -21.38 33.83 17.66
C GLN A 642 -22.74 34.37 17.17
N PRO A 643 -22.97 35.70 17.05
CA PRO A 643 -24.23 36.24 16.54
C PRO A 643 -24.46 35.89 15.06
N VAL A 644 -23.39 35.91 14.24
CA VAL A 644 -23.47 35.54 12.81
C VAL A 644 -23.77 34.06 12.66
N ILE A 645 -23.21 33.22 13.53
CA ILE A 645 -23.47 31.78 13.57
C ILE A 645 -24.90 31.47 14.03
N GLN A 646 -25.41 32.18 15.04
CA GLN A 646 -26.81 32.04 15.45
C GLN A 646 -27.77 32.44 14.33
N TYR A 647 -27.46 33.52 13.61
CA TYR A 647 -28.21 33.94 12.43
C TYR A 647 -28.20 32.87 11.32
N LEU A 648 -27.03 32.32 11.00
CA LEU A 648 -26.90 31.25 10.01
C LEU A 648 -27.66 29.99 10.42
N LYS A 649 -27.56 29.55 11.68
CA LYS A 649 -28.26 28.37 12.20
C LYS A 649 -29.78 28.55 12.15
N ALA A 650 -30.28 29.74 12.51
CA ALA A 650 -31.70 30.04 12.46
C ALA A 650 -32.23 30.00 11.02
N LEU A 651 -31.50 30.60 10.08
CA LEU A 651 -31.90 30.60 8.67
C LEU A 651 -31.75 29.24 8.00
N SER A 652 -30.68 28.50 8.29
CA SER A 652 -30.48 27.11 7.85
C SER A 652 -31.65 26.22 8.29
N SER A 653 -32.06 26.33 9.56
CA SER A 653 -33.21 25.58 10.07
C SER A 653 -34.51 25.98 9.38
N TYR A 654 -34.75 27.28 9.19
CA TYR A 654 -35.94 27.78 8.50
C TYR A 654 -35.99 27.30 7.04
N GLN A 655 -34.88 27.46 6.31
CA GLN A 655 -34.77 27.09 4.89
C GLN A 655 -34.89 25.58 4.69
N LYS A 656 -34.33 24.78 5.60
CA LYS A 656 -34.55 23.33 5.65
C LYS A 656 -36.03 22.97 5.81
N THR A 657 -36.74 23.65 6.72
CA THR A 657 -38.19 23.42 6.91
C THR A 657 -38.98 23.83 5.67
N VAL A 658 -38.63 24.95 5.03
CA VAL A 658 -39.27 25.43 3.81
C VAL A 658 -39.08 24.45 2.65
N CYS A 659 -37.85 24.00 2.37
CA CYS A 659 -37.62 23.04 1.29
C CYS A 659 -38.17 21.65 1.61
N GLY A 660 -38.15 21.24 2.89
CA GLY A 660 -38.83 20.02 3.34
C GLY A 660 -40.34 20.08 3.11
N ALA A 661 -40.98 21.24 3.31
CA ALA A 661 -42.38 21.45 2.98
C ALA A 661 -42.61 21.52 1.46
N TYR A 662 -41.69 22.13 0.72
CA TYR A 662 -41.71 22.23 -0.75
C TYR A 662 -41.77 20.87 -1.41
N TRP A 663 -40.84 19.98 -1.06
CA TRP A 663 -40.79 18.64 -1.63
C TRP A 663 -41.92 17.73 -1.15
N LYS A 664 -42.50 17.99 0.04
CA LYS A 664 -43.50 17.10 0.63
C LYS A 664 -44.94 17.42 0.22
N PHE A 665 -45.25 18.67 -0.10
CA PHE A 665 -46.63 19.13 -0.26
C PHE A 665 -46.94 19.85 -1.58
N GLU A 666 -46.00 19.86 -2.54
CA GLU A 666 -46.09 20.59 -3.82
C GLU A 666 -46.23 22.13 -3.68
N PRO A 667 -45.93 22.92 -4.73
CA PRO A 667 -45.91 24.39 -4.65
C PRO A 667 -47.22 25.03 -4.18
N GLN A 668 -48.36 24.37 -4.40
CA GLN A 668 -49.69 24.90 -4.09
C GLN A 668 -49.96 25.02 -2.58
N VAL A 669 -49.43 24.10 -1.76
CA VAL A 669 -49.58 24.16 -0.29
C VAL A 669 -48.68 25.24 0.32
N LEU A 670 -47.46 25.41 -0.21
CA LEU A 670 -46.57 26.52 0.15
C LEU A 670 -47.11 27.88 -0.25
N LYS A 671 -47.78 27.99 -1.41
CA LYS A 671 -48.49 29.19 -1.82
C LYS A 671 -49.54 29.53 -0.75
N SER A 672 -50.36 28.56 -0.34
CA SER A 672 -51.39 28.72 0.70
C SER A 672 -50.82 29.16 2.05
N LEU A 673 -49.71 28.57 2.50
CA LEU A 673 -49.00 28.97 3.73
C LEU A 673 -48.42 30.39 3.60
N SER A 674 -47.84 30.72 2.44
CA SER A 674 -47.30 32.04 2.16
C SER A 674 -48.39 33.10 2.11
N ILE A 675 -49.60 32.77 1.63
CA ILE A 675 -50.77 33.66 1.68
C ILE A 675 -51.06 34.00 3.14
N ALA A 676 -51.18 32.99 4.00
CA ALA A 676 -51.50 33.21 5.41
C ALA A 676 -50.42 34.05 6.11
N VAL A 677 -49.13 33.73 5.89
CA VAL A 677 -48.01 34.44 6.51
C VAL A 677 -47.89 35.87 6.01
N LEU A 678 -47.96 36.10 4.70
CA LEU A 678 -47.84 37.44 4.11
C LEU A 678 -49.06 38.31 4.40
N SER A 679 -50.27 37.73 4.44
CA SER A 679 -51.49 38.46 4.82
C SER A 679 -51.47 38.90 6.29
N GLN A 680 -50.93 38.05 7.19
CA GLN A 680 -50.73 38.42 8.59
C GLN A 680 -49.65 39.50 8.75
N LYS A 681 -48.56 39.39 7.98
CA LYS A 681 -47.41 40.30 8.08
C LYS A 681 -47.68 41.66 7.43
N PHE A 682 -48.49 41.69 6.38
CA PHE A 682 -48.85 42.88 5.61
C PHE A 682 -50.38 43.03 5.58
N PRO A 683 -51.03 43.39 6.70
CA PRO A 683 -52.49 43.40 6.79
C PRO A 683 -53.17 44.45 5.91
N LYS A 684 -52.39 45.36 5.30
CA LYS A 684 -52.86 46.44 4.42
C LYS A 684 -52.65 46.17 2.93
N ILE A 685 -52.03 45.04 2.56
CA ILE A 685 -51.75 44.71 1.16
C ILE A 685 -53.06 44.40 0.42
N GLU A 686 -53.21 44.94 -0.80
CA GLU A 686 -54.35 44.57 -1.65
C GLU A 686 -54.22 43.13 -2.14
N PHE A 687 -55.34 42.42 -2.28
CA PHE A 687 -55.33 41.01 -2.69
C PHE A 687 -54.62 40.75 -4.03
N LYS A 688 -54.77 41.70 -4.98
CA LYS A 688 -54.07 41.65 -6.27
C LYS A 688 -52.55 41.78 -6.10
N GLU A 689 -52.11 42.68 -5.21
CA GLU A 689 -50.69 42.88 -4.92
C GLU A 689 -50.08 41.70 -4.15
N LEU A 690 -50.87 41.09 -3.26
CA LEU A 690 -50.48 39.88 -2.56
C LEU A 690 -50.29 38.71 -3.52
N THR A 691 -51.18 38.57 -4.51
CA THR A 691 -51.10 37.48 -5.50
C THR A 691 -49.83 37.56 -6.34
N SER A 692 -49.44 38.77 -6.78
CA SER A 692 -48.18 38.99 -7.51
C SER A 692 -46.94 38.67 -6.66
N LEU A 693 -46.92 39.14 -5.40
CA LEU A 693 -45.81 38.86 -4.49
C LEU A 693 -45.68 37.35 -4.20
N LEU A 694 -46.80 36.63 -4.13
CA LEU A 694 -46.81 35.18 -3.91
C LEU A 694 -46.21 34.39 -5.07
N GLU A 695 -46.35 34.87 -6.30
CA GLU A 695 -45.73 34.23 -7.48
C GLU A 695 -44.21 34.38 -7.45
N ASP A 696 -43.71 35.58 -7.15
CA ASP A 696 -42.27 35.83 -7.02
C ASP A 696 -41.65 35.06 -5.82
N VAL A 697 -42.37 34.99 -4.69
CA VAL A 697 -41.96 34.20 -3.52
C VAL A 697 -41.93 32.70 -3.83
N SER A 698 -42.92 32.21 -4.58
CA SER A 698 -42.95 30.81 -5.01
C SER A 698 -41.79 30.48 -5.95
N SER A 699 -41.53 31.33 -6.96
CA SER A 699 -40.42 31.16 -7.92
C SER A 699 -39.05 31.21 -7.21
N LYS A 700 -38.90 32.09 -6.22
CA LYS A 700 -37.73 32.14 -5.36
C LYS A 700 -37.51 30.80 -4.63
N TYR A 701 -38.53 30.28 -3.97
CA TYR A 701 -38.38 29.02 -3.22
C TYR A 701 -38.13 27.82 -4.13
N ASP A 702 -38.71 27.81 -5.33
CA ASP A 702 -38.42 26.83 -6.37
C ASP A 702 -36.93 26.84 -6.72
N GLY A 703 -36.41 27.99 -7.18
CA GLY A 703 -34.98 28.11 -7.52
C GLY A 703 -34.04 27.85 -6.35
N CYS A 704 -34.40 28.28 -5.13
CA CYS A 704 -33.56 28.07 -3.95
C CYS A 704 -33.56 26.61 -3.46
N CYS A 705 -34.70 25.91 -3.52
CA CYS A 705 -34.80 24.52 -3.04
C CYS A 705 -34.30 23.51 -4.08
N GLU A 706 -34.32 23.83 -5.38
CA GLU A 706 -33.72 23.02 -6.44
C GLU A 706 -32.20 23.22 -6.58
N GLY A 707 -31.60 24.15 -5.81
CA GLY A 707 -30.18 24.45 -5.87
C GLY A 707 -29.76 25.35 -7.04
N ASN A 708 -30.71 25.99 -7.73
CA ASN A 708 -30.45 26.97 -8.77
C ASN A 708 -30.10 28.34 -8.16
N VAL A 709 -28.81 28.53 -7.90
CA VAL A 709 -28.19 29.71 -7.28
C VAL A 709 -28.61 31.02 -7.96
N VAL A 710 -28.63 31.05 -9.29
CA VAL A 710 -28.95 32.23 -10.10
C VAL A 710 -30.42 32.60 -9.96
N LEU A 711 -31.31 31.61 -10.10
CA LEU A 711 -32.75 31.79 -9.97
C LEU A 711 -33.13 32.22 -8.54
N CYS A 712 -32.56 31.56 -7.54
CA CYS A 712 -32.74 31.87 -6.12
C CYS A 712 -32.37 33.32 -5.78
N THR A 713 -31.26 33.80 -6.33
CA THR A 713 -30.76 35.17 -6.08
C THR A 713 -31.59 36.21 -6.83
N ARG A 714 -31.91 35.94 -8.10
CA ARG A 714 -32.72 36.81 -8.96
C ARG A 714 -34.12 37.01 -8.40
N ASP A 715 -34.84 35.92 -8.11
CA ASP A 715 -36.22 36.01 -7.65
C ASP A 715 -36.29 36.45 -6.18
N GLY A 716 -35.25 36.16 -5.40
CA GLY A 716 -35.04 36.79 -4.09
C GLY A 716 -34.99 38.32 -4.16
N SER A 717 -34.30 38.85 -5.16
CA SER A 717 -34.16 40.29 -5.38
C SER A 717 -35.46 40.91 -5.89
N LYS A 718 -36.23 40.21 -6.75
CA LYS A 718 -37.57 40.64 -7.18
C LYS A 718 -38.53 40.79 -6.02
N VAL A 719 -38.59 39.80 -5.12
CA VAL A 719 -39.42 39.84 -3.91
C VAL A 719 -39.07 41.06 -3.05
N MET A 720 -37.79 41.33 -2.84
CA MET A 720 -37.34 42.48 -2.04
C MET A 720 -37.66 43.81 -2.72
N SER A 721 -37.43 43.90 -4.03
CA SER A 721 -37.74 45.10 -4.83
C SER A 721 -39.24 45.40 -4.81
N TYR A 722 -40.07 44.38 -4.98
CA TYR A 722 -41.53 44.50 -4.91
C TYR A 722 -42.00 45.03 -3.55
N ILE A 723 -41.47 44.48 -2.45
CA ILE A 723 -41.79 44.91 -1.10
C ILE A 723 -41.38 46.36 -0.86
N CYS A 724 -40.22 46.78 -1.37
CA CYS A 724 -39.75 48.17 -1.21
C CYS A 724 -40.48 49.17 -2.11
N LEU A 725 -40.83 48.80 -3.35
CA LEU A 725 -41.66 49.61 -4.26
C LEU A 725 -43.05 49.88 -3.68
N LYS A 726 -43.56 48.98 -2.85
CA LYS A 726 -44.89 49.04 -2.22
C LYS A 726 -44.83 49.30 -0.71
N GLN A 727 -43.73 49.84 -0.23
CA GLN A 727 -43.48 50.09 1.20
C GLN A 727 -44.61 50.90 1.89
N ASP A 728 -45.14 51.92 1.21
CA ASP A 728 -46.18 52.81 1.76
C ASP A 728 -47.57 52.11 1.86
N SER A 729 -47.85 51.09 1.04
CA SER A 729 -49.09 50.29 1.11
C SER A 729 -48.99 49.10 2.08
N MET A 730 -47.78 48.63 2.41
CA MET A 730 -47.56 47.40 3.18
C MET A 730 -47.31 47.63 4.68
N SER A 731 -46.42 48.55 5.07
CA SER A 731 -46.16 48.90 6.48
C SER A 731 -45.18 50.07 6.63
N GLY A 732 -45.46 51.01 7.54
CA GLY A 732 -44.53 52.10 7.87
C GLY A 732 -43.17 51.65 8.42
N LYS A 733 -43.04 50.41 8.93
CA LYS A 733 -41.75 49.84 9.37
C LYS A 733 -40.87 49.33 8.22
N ILE A 734 -41.46 49.06 7.05
CA ILE A 734 -40.73 48.63 5.84
C ILE A 734 -40.05 49.83 5.21
N LYS A 735 -40.70 51.00 5.29
CA LYS A 735 -40.18 52.29 4.84
C LYS A 735 -38.78 52.58 5.42
N ASP A 736 -38.61 52.47 6.73
CA ASP A 736 -37.29 52.63 7.39
C ASP A 736 -36.23 51.62 6.92
N CYS A 737 -36.64 50.44 6.44
CA CYS A 737 -35.74 49.40 5.92
C CYS A 737 -35.37 49.63 4.45
N CYS A 738 -36.27 50.17 3.65
CA CYS A 738 -36.09 50.42 2.22
C CYS A 738 -35.50 51.82 1.93
N GLU A 739 -35.62 52.76 2.87
CA GLU A 739 -34.96 54.09 2.83
C GLU A 739 -33.48 54.04 3.26
N LYS A 740 -33.04 52.98 3.93
CA LYS A 740 -31.61 52.69 4.05
C LYS A 740 -31.11 52.37 2.64
N LYS A 741 -30.30 53.26 2.05
CA LYS A 741 -29.66 53.02 0.74
C LYS A 741 -29.06 51.62 0.71
N ILE A 742 -29.76 50.70 0.07
CA ILE A 742 -29.17 49.52 -0.54
C ILE A 742 -28.33 50.11 -1.67
N PRO A 743 -27.01 49.90 -1.70
CA PRO A 743 -26.19 50.40 -2.81
C PRO A 743 -26.80 49.96 -4.14
N GLU A 744 -26.61 50.76 -5.19
CA GLU A 744 -27.05 50.52 -6.58
C GLU A 744 -26.46 49.23 -7.22
N ASP A 745 -25.85 48.37 -6.41
CA ASP A 745 -25.09 47.18 -6.78
C ASP A 745 -25.98 45.96 -7.09
N GLY A 746 -27.23 45.95 -6.60
CA GLY A 746 -28.22 44.94 -6.97
C GLY A 746 -28.71 45.07 -8.42
N GLU A 747 -28.80 46.32 -8.91
CA GLU A 747 -29.14 46.60 -10.31
C GLU A 747 -27.93 46.37 -11.24
N PHE A 748 -26.70 46.67 -10.81
CA PHE A 748 -25.51 46.43 -11.63
C PHE A 748 -25.29 44.93 -11.95
N LEU A 749 -25.35 44.05 -10.95
CA LEU A 749 -25.24 42.60 -11.17
C LEU A 749 -26.44 42.06 -11.98
N SER A 750 -27.63 42.65 -11.83
CA SER A 750 -28.83 42.30 -12.59
C SER A 750 -28.82 42.80 -14.04
N GLU A 751 -28.19 43.94 -14.34
CA GLU A 751 -28.09 44.57 -15.67
C GLU A 751 -26.92 43.96 -16.47
N TYR A 752 -25.81 43.67 -15.80
CA TYR A 752 -24.61 43.06 -16.38
C TYR A 752 -24.81 41.57 -16.69
N SER A 753 -25.44 40.81 -15.79
CA SER A 753 -25.82 39.41 -16.03
C SER A 753 -26.89 39.26 -17.12
N ARG A 754 -27.65 40.32 -17.41
CA ARG A 754 -28.60 40.38 -18.55
C ARG A 754 -27.90 40.59 -19.89
N ARG A 755 -26.70 41.20 -19.90
CA ARG A 755 -25.93 41.50 -21.12
C ARG A 755 -24.87 40.45 -21.45
N HIS A 756 -24.45 39.63 -20.47
CA HIS A 756 -23.41 38.61 -20.63
C HIS A 756 -23.79 37.25 -19.99
N PRO A 757 -24.74 36.51 -20.58
CA PRO A 757 -25.19 35.19 -20.07
C PRO A 757 -24.13 34.07 -20.16
N GLU A 758 -23.01 34.30 -20.83
CA GLU A 758 -21.93 33.35 -21.09
C GLU A 758 -20.84 33.25 -19.98
N LEU A 759 -20.88 34.10 -18.96
CA LEU A 759 -19.82 34.17 -17.94
C LEU A 759 -19.99 33.11 -16.84
N SER A 760 -18.86 32.52 -16.44
CA SER A 760 -18.75 31.47 -15.43
C SER A 760 -18.66 32.02 -13.99
N THR A 761 -19.06 31.24 -12.98
CA THR A 761 -19.00 31.59 -11.55
C THR A 761 -17.65 32.17 -11.08
N PRO A 762 -16.48 31.70 -11.57
CA PRO A 762 -15.17 32.31 -11.27
C PRO A 762 -14.99 33.75 -11.79
N GLU A 763 -15.65 34.14 -12.89
CA GLU A 763 -15.51 35.47 -13.51
C GLU A 763 -16.32 36.53 -12.75
N LEU A 764 -17.47 36.14 -12.19
CA LEU A 764 -18.27 36.98 -11.27
C LEU A 764 -17.52 37.24 -9.95
N LEU A 765 -16.79 36.23 -9.43
CA LEU A 765 -15.93 36.37 -8.25
C LEU A 765 -14.65 37.19 -8.51
N ARG A 766 -14.25 37.37 -9.77
CA ARG A 766 -13.11 38.21 -10.18
C ARG A 766 -13.50 39.69 -10.27
N MET A 767 -14.72 39.99 -10.72
CA MET A 767 -15.26 41.36 -10.76
C MET A 767 -15.61 41.91 -9.37
N ALA A 768 -16.10 41.05 -8.46
CA ALA A 768 -16.27 41.40 -7.05
C ALA A 768 -14.96 41.83 -6.37
N ARG A 769 -13.81 41.32 -6.83
CA ARG A 769 -12.47 41.71 -6.33
C ARG A 769 -11.99 43.06 -6.85
N VAL A 770 -12.32 43.44 -8.09
CA VAL A 770 -11.96 44.76 -8.66
C VAL A 770 -12.74 45.89 -7.96
N HIS A 771 -13.98 45.62 -7.56
CA HIS A 771 -14.80 46.52 -6.75
C HIS A 771 -14.19 46.75 -5.34
N ASP A 772 -13.58 45.70 -4.78
CA ASP A 772 -12.96 45.72 -3.46
C ASP A 772 -11.59 46.44 -3.43
N ASP A 773 -10.85 46.44 -4.55
CA ASP A 773 -9.59 47.20 -4.68
C ASP A 773 -9.81 48.71 -4.85
N LEU A 774 -10.94 49.15 -5.43
CA LEU A 774 -11.33 50.57 -5.52
C LEU A 774 -11.77 51.14 -4.15
N LEU A 775 -12.31 50.29 -3.27
CA LEU A 775 -12.68 50.65 -1.90
C LEU A 775 -11.47 50.90 -0.99
N LYS A 776 -10.28 50.35 -1.33
CA LYS A 776 -9.06 50.50 -0.53
C LYS A 776 -8.42 51.90 -0.58
N GLU A 777 -8.66 52.71 -1.62
CA GLU A 777 -8.01 54.04 -1.76
C GLU A 777 -8.69 55.16 -0.94
N CYS A 778 -9.92 55.00 -0.45
CA CYS A 778 -10.59 56.03 0.36
C CYS A 778 -10.27 55.96 1.87
N CYS A 779 -9.39 55.05 2.31
CA CYS A 779 -9.18 54.79 3.74
C CYS A 779 -8.30 55.79 4.51
N ASN A 780 -7.82 56.90 3.91
CA ASN A 780 -6.89 57.82 4.59
C ASN A 780 -7.24 59.32 4.51
N VAL A 781 -8.50 59.73 4.31
CA VAL A 781 -8.86 61.17 4.27
C VAL A 781 -10.08 61.50 5.14
N GLU A 782 -10.00 62.61 5.89
CA GLU A 782 -10.94 63.00 6.96
C GLU A 782 -12.38 63.35 6.51
N ASN A 783 -12.69 63.35 5.20
CA ASN A 783 -14.06 63.55 4.69
C ASN A 783 -14.43 62.47 3.66
N ALA A 784 -14.92 61.35 4.16
CA ALA A 784 -15.30 60.17 3.39
C ALA A 784 -16.50 60.34 2.41
N PRO A 785 -17.55 61.16 2.66
CA PRO A 785 -18.74 61.18 1.80
C PRO A 785 -18.50 61.65 0.36
N ASP A 786 -17.57 62.61 0.16
CA ASP A 786 -17.26 63.15 -1.16
C ASP A 786 -16.31 62.22 -1.95
N CYS A 787 -15.50 61.38 -1.28
CA CYS A 787 -14.65 60.36 -1.91
C CYS A 787 -15.49 59.29 -2.65
N TYR A 788 -16.61 58.89 -2.06
CA TYR A 788 -17.54 57.93 -2.66
C TYR A 788 -18.31 58.51 -3.85
N SER A 789 -18.58 59.82 -3.85
CA SER A 789 -19.23 60.52 -4.97
C SER A 789 -18.30 60.65 -6.19
N ASP A 790 -17.03 60.98 -5.97
CA ASP A 790 -16.04 61.15 -7.04
C ASP A 790 -15.52 59.81 -7.62
N ALA A 791 -15.53 58.73 -6.82
CA ALA A 791 -15.21 57.38 -7.29
C ALA A 791 -16.24 56.85 -8.30
N GLY A 792 -17.52 57.19 -8.10
CA GLY A 792 -18.60 56.89 -9.05
C GLY A 792 -18.44 57.60 -10.40
N LEU A 793 -17.91 58.83 -10.40
CA LEU A 793 -17.65 59.59 -11.64
C LEU A 793 -16.43 59.07 -12.41
N LYS A 794 -15.38 58.59 -11.74
CA LYS A 794 -14.19 58.01 -12.40
C LYS A 794 -14.42 56.59 -12.95
N LEU A 795 -15.39 55.85 -12.40
CA LEU A 795 -15.79 54.54 -12.93
C LEU A 795 -16.52 54.68 -14.28
N ALA A 796 -17.28 55.77 -14.46
CA ALA A 796 -17.97 56.06 -15.71
C ALA A 796 -16.98 56.32 -16.87
N ASP A 797 -15.88 57.05 -16.63
CA ASP A 797 -14.89 57.37 -17.68
C ASP A 797 -13.99 56.18 -18.09
N LYS A 798 -13.67 55.26 -17.17
CA LYS A 798 -12.85 54.06 -17.51
C LYS A 798 -13.64 52.93 -18.15
N SER A 799 -14.96 52.93 -18.02
CA SER A 799 -15.84 51.96 -18.69
C SER A 799 -15.92 52.13 -20.22
N GLN A 800 -15.43 53.26 -20.76
CA GLN A 800 -15.38 53.51 -22.20
C GLN A 800 -14.04 53.11 -22.86
N ALA A 801 -13.10 52.49 -22.14
CA ALA A 801 -11.78 52.10 -22.67
C ALA A 801 -11.45 50.60 -22.56
N ILE A 802 -12.43 49.73 -22.30
CA ILE A 802 -12.32 48.26 -22.44
C ILE A 802 -13.26 47.80 -23.54
#